data_AF-A0AA42QYQ0-F1
#
_entry.id   AF-A0AA42QYQ0-F1
#
_cell.length_a   1.000
_cell.length_b   1.000
_cell.length_c   1.000
_cell.angle_alpha   90.00
_cell.angle_beta   90.00
_cell.angle_gamma   90.00
#
_symmetry.space_group_name_H-M   'P 1'
#
loop_
_entity.id
_entity.type
_entity.pdbx_description
1 polymer ?
#
loop_
_entity_poly.entity_id
_entity_poly.type
_entity_poly.pdbx_seq_one_letter_code
_entity_poly.pdbx_strand_id
1 'polypeptide(L)'
;MNILISRYLPAALQSDARALLYSARTFAAAMLAYYIALSIGLDRPSWAIITVYIVSQTSVGASLSRSLYRLAGTVTGAFATVLIVPTFANMPMVCSVVLTGWITFCLWLSLLERTPRAYAFVLAGYTASLIGFPAVSEPGAIFNIAVVRVQEIAIGIFCAAVIHRYVLPARISAQFNSALSQTLRTARERVADTLAGKPGTVTSPLHFALSLQFLQGMSHHITYDFALAVPVRQARKAIHDRLARLIMVNCELRDRLPLTATMPAELQTVLDDVQAWLACDDEEQRKQLADALIKRCQQVAERDASRARSLKEAERASFTRYLTEAVLLLQQCDRLSDAIHHSQFASDRVQSSAIKGYVFHRDPLTAARTALGAFVIILSGCLVWIYSAWPDGGTAVSILGVCCTLFGSFDTPAPHLVKYIIGSIWGVVISLLYSFALLPQVSDFTVLVAVLAPAYLLAGSLQARPPTTFMAMGITLTLPVLSELSARYSGDFAGALNTAIALFFATGFAVISMSLLQTVQADAAINRLLRVCQRDIRRSVKGKMQSDETHWINLMIDRAALLLPRLPRSGHATEQALNRLLHALRIGLSVRHLRRTDMPPEINTLLYQLTTSDTAALRERLAAAIGCRLPAADEQTRQVIGRLVDLHCALRGPDDGQ
;
A
#
# COMPACT_ATOMS: atom_id res chain seq x y z
N MET A 1 23.78 18.71 -6.68
CA MET A 1 24.15 17.29 -6.91
C MET A 1 23.01 16.44 -7.49
N ASN A 2 21.79 16.39 -6.94
CA ASN A 2 20.66 15.67 -7.58
C ASN A 2 20.32 16.15 -9.01
N ILE A 3 20.48 17.44 -9.29
CA ILE A 3 20.30 18.04 -10.63
C ILE A 3 21.52 17.79 -11.53
N LEU A 4 22.72 17.60 -10.94
CA LEU A 4 23.96 17.29 -11.66
C LEU A 4 24.03 15.81 -12.08
N ILE A 5 23.59 14.91 -11.20
CA ILE A 5 23.50 13.46 -11.47
C ILE A 5 22.46 13.17 -12.56
N SER A 6 21.39 13.97 -12.66
CA SER A 6 20.31 13.72 -13.63
C SER A 6 20.63 14.13 -15.07
N ARG A 7 21.64 14.98 -15.30
CA ARG A 7 21.91 15.57 -16.64
C ARG A 7 22.91 14.79 -17.49
N TYR A 8 23.74 13.89 -16.92
CA TYR A 8 24.86 13.28 -17.65
C TYR A 8 25.07 11.77 -17.45
N LEU A 9 24.34 11.08 -16.56
CA LEU A 9 24.54 9.65 -16.32
C LEU A 9 23.43 8.75 -16.90
N PRO A 10 23.77 7.59 -17.49
CA PRO A 10 22.82 6.52 -17.82
C PRO A 10 21.96 6.10 -16.60
N ALA A 11 20.72 5.65 -16.86
CA ALA A 11 19.75 5.33 -15.81
C ALA A 11 20.26 4.33 -14.74
N ALA A 12 21.06 3.34 -15.13
CA ALA A 12 21.67 2.36 -14.22
C ALA A 12 22.68 3.02 -13.25
N LEU A 13 23.52 3.93 -13.77
CA LEU A 13 24.49 4.67 -12.96
C LEU A 13 23.81 5.67 -12.02
N GLN A 14 22.65 6.22 -12.39
CA GLN A 14 21.85 7.07 -11.50
C GLN A 14 21.25 6.27 -10.34
N SER A 15 20.77 5.05 -10.57
CA SER A 15 20.29 4.18 -9.48
C SER A 15 21.41 3.79 -8.52
N ASP A 16 22.61 3.53 -9.04
CA ASP A 16 23.77 3.16 -8.23
C ASP A 16 24.29 4.33 -7.41
N ALA A 17 24.36 5.53 -8.00
CA ALA A 17 24.74 6.74 -7.27
C ALA A 17 23.77 7.05 -6.12
N ARG A 18 22.46 6.87 -6.32
CA ARG A 18 21.45 7.05 -5.27
C ARG A 18 21.58 5.99 -4.17
N ALA A 19 21.86 4.73 -4.52
CA ALA A 19 22.06 3.65 -3.56
C ALA A 19 23.30 3.89 -2.69
N LEU A 20 24.42 4.31 -3.30
CA LEU A 20 25.65 4.66 -2.57
C LEU A 20 25.45 5.86 -1.66
N LEU A 21 24.75 6.89 -2.14
CA LEU A 21 24.45 8.08 -1.33
C LEU A 21 23.56 7.75 -0.13
N TYR A 22 22.55 6.90 -0.32
CA TYR A 22 21.73 6.37 0.78
C TYR A 22 22.58 5.60 1.79
N SER A 23 23.46 4.73 1.30
CA SER A 23 24.35 3.90 2.11
C SER A 23 25.30 4.75 2.96
N ALA A 24 25.97 5.74 2.36
CA ALA A 24 26.90 6.63 3.04
C ALA A 24 26.23 7.43 4.17
N ARG A 25 25.01 7.94 3.95
CA ARG A 25 24.24 8.66 4.98
C ARG A 25 23.82 7.73 6.12
N THR A 26 23.34 6.53 5.77
CA THR A 26 22.90 5.53 6.73
C THR A 26 24.08 5.07 7.59
N PHE A 27 25.24 4.85 6.98
CA PHE A 27 26.48 4.52 7.68
C PHE A 27 26.93 5.65 8.61
N ALA A 28 26.99 6.89 8.13
CA ALA A 28 27.36 8.04 8.97
C ALA A 28 26.41 8.20 10.18
N ALA A 29 25.10 8.02 9.98
CA ALA A 29 24.12 8.04 11.05
C ALA A 29 24.31 6.88 12.04
N ALA A 30 24.65 5.68 11.56
CA ALA A 30 24.86 4.51 12.40
C ALA A 30 26.11 4.65 13.26
N MET A 31 27.21 5.15 12.69
CA MET A 31 28.45 5.40 13.44
C MET A 31 28.29 6.52 14.45
N LEU A 32 27.56 7.59 14.11
CA LEU A 32 27.21 8.65 15.06
C LEU A 32 26.38 8.12 16.23
N ALA A 33 25.37 7.29 15.94
CA ALA A 33 24.54 6.66 16.97
C ALA A 33 25.37 5.75 17.88
N TYR A 34 26.25 4.96 17.29
CA TYR A 34 27.14 4.06 18.02
C TYR A 34 28.13 4.84 18.91
N TYR A 35 28.72 5.92 18.40
CA TYR A 35 29.60 6.81 19.18
C TYR A 35 28.90 7.40 20.39
N ILE A 36 27.70 7.96 20.20
CA ILE A 36 26.91 8.56 21.30
C ILE A 36 26.53 7.50 22.32
N ALA A 37 26.11 6.31 21.88
CA ALA A 37 25.70 5.23 22.76
C ALA A 37 26.87 4.72 23.62
N LEU A 38 28.06 4.57 23.04
CA LEU A 38 29.29 4.24 23.78
C LEU A 38 29.69 5.37 24.74
N SER A 39 29.56 6.63 24.33
CA SER A 39 29.92 7.80 25.16
C SER A 39 29.02 7.93 26.40
N ILE A 40 27.76 7.51 26.31
CA ILE A 40 26.81 7.47 27.43
C ILE A 40 27.13 6.28 28.37
N GLY A 41 27.94 5.31 27.92
CA GLY A 41 28.29 4.12 28.71
C GLY A 41 27.26 2.99 28.60
N LEU A 42 26.53 2.89 27.49
CA LEU A 42 25.62 1.76 27.26
C LEU A 42 26.42 0.47 27.01
N ASP A 43 26.05 -0.61 27.68
CA ASP A 43 26.81 -1.87 27.67
C ASP A 43 26.83 -2.57 26.29
N ARG A 44 25.72 -2.55 25.54
CA ARG A 44 25.53 -3.33 24.29
C ARG A 44 24.85 -2.55 23.16
N PRO A 45 25.43 -1.44 22.65
CA PRO A 45 24.76 -0.51 21.73
C PRO A 45 24.60 -0.99 20.28
N SER A 46 24.60 -2.31 20.03
CA SER A 46 24.38 -2.93 18.72
C SER A 46 23.04 -2.52 18.10
N TRP A 47 22.01 -2.28 18.92
CA TRP A 47 20.67 -1.89 18.48
C TRP A 47 20.59 -0.43 18.05
N ALA A 48 21.56 0.38 18.49
CA ALA A 48 22.01 1.63 17.89
C ALA A 48 21.97 1.57 16.35
N ILE A 49 22.86 0.74 15.86
CA ILE A 49 23.17 0.58 14.44
C ILE A 49 22.01 -0.08 13.70
N ILE A 50 21.47 -1.17 14.26
CA ILE A 50 20.34 -1.90 13.66
C ILE A 50 19.15 -0.97 13.46
N THR A 51 18.89 -0.08 14.41
CA THR A 51 17.80 0.90 14.32
C THR A 51 17.98 1.86 13.17
N VAL A 52 19.18 2.43 13.01
CA VAL A 52 19.47 3.35 11.92
C VAL A 52 19.22 2.70 10.56
N TYR A 53 19.70 1.47 10.35
CA TYR A 53 19.51 0.76 9.08
C TYR A 53 18.04 0.43 8.79
N ILE A 54 17.29 -0.06 9.78
CA ILE A 54 15.89 -0.43 9.57
C ILE A 54 15.00 0.81 9.29
N VAL A 55 15.31 1.93 9.93
CA VAL A 55 14.48 3.14 9.84
C VAL A 55 14.83 3.99 8.62
N SER A 56 16.10 3.98 8.20
CA SER A 56 16.57 4.76 7.06
C SER A 56 15.81 4.39 5.79
N GLN A 57 15.15 5.39 5.20
CA GLN A 57 14.46 5.28 3.91
C GLN A 57 15.16 6.16 2.86
N THR A 58 14.82 5.95 1.59
CA THR A 58 15.33 6.76 0.48
C THR A 58 14.82 8.21 0.50
N SER A 59 13.83 8.51 1.34
CA SER A 59 13.23 9.84 1.49
C SER A 59 13.03 10.23 2.95
N VAL A 60 13.16 11.52 3.24
CA VAL A 60 13.23 12.05 4.61
C VAL A 60 11.92 11.85 5.37
N GLY A 61 10.77 12.17 4.77
CA GLY A 61 9.47 12.01 5.42
C GLY A 61 9.11 10.54 5.70
N ALA A 62 9.54 9.62 4.84
CA ALA A 62 9.32 8.20 5.02
C ALA A 62 10.18 7.68 6.18
N SER A 63 11.46 8.07 6.21
CA SER A 63 12.36 7.78 7.31
C SER A 63 11.81 8.29 8.64
N LEU A 64 11.37 9.55 8.70
CA LEU A 64 10.84 10.16 9.93
C LEU A 64 9.54 9.49 10.40
N SER A 65 8.59 9.23 9.50
CA SER A 65 7.37 8.51 9.86
C SER A 65 7.68 7.13 10.41
N ARG A 66 8.64 6.41 9.79
CA ARG A 66 9.08 5.08 10.23
C ARG A 66 9.80 5.16 11.58
N SER A 67 10.59 6.21 11.82
CA SER A 67 11.21 6.49 13.13
C SER A 67 10.17 6.63 14.24
N LEU A 68 9.16 7.47 14.03
CA LEU A 68 8.14 7.77 15.04
C LEU A 68 7.33 6.52 15.39
N TYR A 69 6.90 5.76 14.38
CA TYR A 69 6.19 4.51 14.60
C TYR A 69 7.08 3.43 15.20
N ARG A 70 8.39 3.46 14.94
CA ARG A 70 9.34 2.58 15.62
C ARG A 70 9.39 2.89 17.11
N LEU A 71 9.58 4.15 17.48
CA LEU A 71 9.64 4.56 18.89
C LEU A 71 8.36 4.16 19.64
N ALA A 72 7.19 4.47 19.06
CA ALA A 72 5.89 4.13 19.66
C ALA A 72 5.71 2.62 19.84
N GLY A 73 6.07 1.82 18.83
CA GLY A 73 5.99 0.37 18.90
C GLY A 73 6.94 -0.21 19.95
N THR A 74 8.19 0.24 19.99
CA THR A 74 9.19 -0.22 20.97
C THR A 74 8.76 0.08 22.40
N VAL A 75 8.31 1.31 22.68
CA VAL A 75 7.83 1.69 24.03
C VAL A 75 6.66 0.81 24.45
N THR A 76 5.69 0.60 23.56
CA THR A 76 4.50 -0.22 23.84
C THR A 76 4.88 -1.69 24.07
N GLY A 77 5.78 -2.25 23.26
CA GLY A 77 6.27 -3.61 23.41
C GLY A 77 7.10 -3.81 24.68
N ALA A 78 8.01 -2.89 24.98
CA ALA A 78 8.82 -2.90 26.19
C ALA A 78 7.95 -2.83 27.45
N PHE A 79 6.95 -1.94 27.47
CA PHE A 79 5.98 -1.84 28.56
C PHE A 79 5.21 -3.16 28.77
N ALA A 80 4.69 -3.75 27.70
CA ALA A 80 3.98 -5.02 27.77
C ALA A 80 4.86 -6.14 28.32
N THR A 81 6.13 -6.23 27.88
CA THR A 81 7.07 -7.24 28.37
C THR A 81 7.42 -7.08 29.85
N VAL A 82 7.65 -5.84 30.30
CA VAL A 82 7.92 -5.53 31.71
C VAL A 82 6.72 -5.85 32.61
N LEU A 83 5.49 -5.79 32.08
CA LEU A 83 4.31 -6.24 32.81
C LEU A 83 4.16 -7.77 32.78
N ILE A 84 4.32 -8.40 31.63
CA ILE A 84 4.00 -9.83 31.44
C ILE A 84 5.05 -10.72 32.13
N VAL A 85 6.34 -10.49 31.88
CA VAL A 85 7.36 -11.47 32.27
C VAL A 85 7.51 -11.57 33.80
N PRO A 86 7.62 -10.48 34.58
CA PRO A 86 7.71 -10.61 36.04
C PRO A 86 6.47 -11.23 36.68
N THR A 87 5.27 -10.97 36.14
CA THR A 87 4.02 -11.53 36.68
C THR A 87 3.90 -13.04 36.44
N PHE A 88 4.39 -13.52 35.29
CA PHE A 88 4.24 -14.93 34.90
C PHE A 88 5.56 -15.73 34.89
N ALA A 89 6.66 -15.16 35.37
CA ALA A 89 8.00 -15.78 35.36
C ALA A 89 8.00 -17.17 36.02
N ASN A 90 7.23 -17.35 37.10
CA ASN A 90 7.13 -18.61 37.83
C ASN A 90 6.36 -19.71 37.08
N MET A 91 5.69 -19.38 35.97
CA MET A 91 4.88 -20.31 35.17
C MET A 91 5.30 -20.23 33.69
N PRO A 92 6.40 -20.90 33.27
CA PRO A 92 6.98 -20.75 31.93
C PRO A 92 6.00 -20.98 30.78
N MET A 93 5.09 -21.96 30.92
CA MET A 93 4.06 -22.26 29.92
C MET A 93 3.03 -21.13 29.80
N VAL A 94 2.56 -20.60 30.93
CA VAL A 94 1.60 -19.48 30.95
C VAL A 94 2.25 -18.21 30.41
N CYS A 95 3.48 -17.93 30.83
CA CYS A 95 4.26 -16.80 30.32
C CYS A 95 4.42 -16.87 28.80
N SER A 96 4.76 -18.05 28.27
CA SER A 96 4.90 -18.28 26.82
C SER A 96 3.58 -18.04 26.07
N VAL A 97 2.46 -18.53 26.60
CA VAL A 97 1.13 -18.34 25.99
C VAL A 97 0.71 -16.87 26.00
N VAL A 98 0.88 -16.17 27.13
CA VAL A 98 0.50 -14.75 27.27
C VAL A 98 1.37 -13.86 26.38
N LEU A 99 2.68 -14.07 26.37
CA LEU A 99 3.61 -13.31 25.52
C LEU A 99 3.33 -13.56 24.04
N THR A 100 3.10 -14.82 23.65
CA THR A 100 2.73 -15.17 22.26
C THR A 100 1.37 -14.56 21.88
N GLY A 101 0.41 -14.54 22.80
CA GLY A 101 -0.89 -13.89 22.61
C GLY A 101 -0.77 -12.38 22.35
N TRP A 102 0.10 -11.69 23.09
CA TRP A 102 0.41 -10.28 22.84
C TRP A 102 1.03 -10.06 21.46
N ILE A 103 2.03 -10.87 21.09
CA ILE A 103 2.72 -10.77 19.80
C ILE A 103 1.74 -10.96 18.64
N THR A 104 0.85 -11.95 18.74
CA THR A 104 -0.10 -12.28 17.66
C THR A 104 -1.28 -11.32 17.62
N PHE A 105 -1.70 -10.78 18.75
CA PHE A 105 -2.65 -9.67 18.82
C PHE A 105 -2.11 -8.42 18.10
N CYS A 106 -0.84 -8.08 18.35
CA CYS A 106 -0.16 -7.00 17.65
C CYS A 106 -0.06 -7.26 16.14
N LEU A 107 0.26 -8.50 15.73
CA LEU A 107 0.25 -8.89 14.32
C LEU A 107 -1.16 -8.75 13.70
N TRP A 108 -2.21 -9.19 14.39
CA TRP A 108 -3.59 -9.07 13.94
C TRP A 108 -3.99 -7.60 13.70
N LEU A 109 -3.68 -6.70 14.65
CA LEU A 109 -3.90 -5.26 14.49
C LEU A 109 -3.08 -4.68 13.32
N SER A 110 -1.83 -5.12 13.17
CA SER A 110 -0.99 -4.70 12.04
C SER A 110 -1.56 -5.14 10.68
N LEU A 111 -2.21 -6.30 10.59
CA LEU A 111 -2.78 -6.78 9.32
C LEU A 111 -4.10 -6.08 8.97
N LEU A 112 -4.81 -5.55 9.97
CA LEU A 112 -6.01 -4.73 9.79
C LEU A 112 -5.71 -3.31 9.35
N GLU A 113 -4.58 -2.76 9.78
CA GLU A 113 -4.17 -1.41 9.47
C GLU A 113 -3.26 -1.41 8.24
N ARG A 114 -3.67 -0.73 7.16
CA ARG A 114 -2.88 -0.64 5.90
C ARG A 114 -2.17 0.69 5.73
N THR A 115 -2.14 1.50 6.80
CA THR A 115 -1.37 2.75 6.86
C THR A 115 0.01 2.48 7.49
N PRO A 116 0.98 3.41 7.36
CA PRO A 116 2.28 3.33 8.05
C PRO A 116 2.20 3.09 9.56
N ARG A 117 1.05 3.35 10.21
CA ARG A 117 0.78 3.00 11.61
C ARG A 117 0.91 1.50 11.91
N ALA A 118 0.64 0.64 10.91
CA ALA A 118 0.80 -0.81 11.01
C ALA A 118 2.17 -1.20 11.55
N TYR A 119 3.20 -0.46 11.12
CA TYR A 119 4.58 -0.67 11.54
C TYR A 119 4.77 -0.56 13.06
N ALA A 120 4.03 0.32 13.75
CA ALA A 120 4.09 0.43 15.20
C ALA A 120 3.56 -0.84 15.89
N PHE A 121 2.48 -1.43 15.36
CA PHE A 121 1.92 -2.68 15.88
C PHE A 121 2.86 -3.87 15.62
N VAL A 122 3.41 -4.00 14.39
CA VAL A 122 4.44 -5.03 14.11
C VAL A 122 5.57 -4.92 15.12
N LEU A 123 6.06 -3.70 15.36
CA LEU A 123 7.21 -3.51 16.20
C LEU A 123 6.92 -3.71 17.69
N ALA A 124 5.69 -3.44 18.14
CA ALA A 124 5.29 -3.76 19.51
C ALA A 124 5.38 -5.27 19.77
N GLY A 125 4.93 -6.11 18.84
CA GLY A 125 5.09 -7.57 18.92
C GLY A 125 6.55 -8.02 18.79
N TYR A 126 7.26 -7.51 17.79
CA TYR A 126 8.68 -7.79 17.56
C TYR A 126 9.55 -7.46 18.80
N THR A 127 9.35 -6.28 19.39
CA THR A 127 10.10 -5.82 20.57
C THR A 127 9.77 -6.69 21.78
N ALA A 128 8.49 -7.04 21.95
CA ALA A 128 8.08 -7.92 23.04
C ALA A 128 8.71 -9.32 22.93
N SER A 129 8.87 -9.84 21.70
CA SER A 129 9.59 -11.09 21.43
C SER A 129 11.09 -10.98 21.74
N LEU A 130 11.73 -9.86 21.37
CA LEU A 130 13.17 -9.63 21.58
C LEU A 130 13.58 -9.46 23.03
N ILE A 131 12.78 -8.74 23.81
CA ILE A 131 13.06 -8.52 25.23
C ILE A 131 12.54 -9.70 26.04
N GLY A 132 11.33 -10.18 25.72
CA GLY A 132 10.60 -11.14 26.54
C GLY A 132 11.30 -12.49 26.65
N PHE A 133 11.44 -13.22 25.54
CA PHE A 133 11.93 -14.61 25.59
C PHE A 133 13.34 -14.76 26.18
N PRO A 134 14.36 -13.95 25.79
CA PRO A 134 15.69 -14.10 26.36
C PRO A 134 15.76 -13.70 27.85
N ALA A 135 14.91 -12.77 28.30
CA ALA A 135 14.93 -12.28 29.68
C ALA A 135 14.08 -13.10 30.67
N VAL A 136 13.39 -14.16 30.21
CA VAL A 136 12.61 -15.06 31.11
C VAL A 136 13.52 -15.71 32.16
N SER A 137 14.78 -15.98 31.82
CA SER A 137 15.74 -16.60 32.74
C SER A 137 16.20 -15.65 33.85
N GLU A 138 16.10 -14.33 33.65
CA GLU A 138 16.48 -13.31 34.63
C GLU A 138 15.39 -12.22 34.78
N PRO A 139 14.24 -12.54 35.41
CA PRO A 139 13.10 -11.61 35.50
C PRO A 139 13.44 -10.29 36.20
N GLY A 140 14.39 -10.30 37.13
CA GLY A 140 14.83 -9.11 37.86
C GLY A 140 15.54 -8.06 36.99
N ALA A 141 16.18 -8.48 35.90
CA ALA A 141 16.91 -7.58 35.01
C ALA A 141 16.01 -6.97 33.92
N ILE A 142 14.77 -7.43 33.76
CA ILE A 142 13.98 -7.12 32.56
C ILE A 142 13.63 -5.64 32.43
N PHE A 143 13.39 -4.94 33.54
CA PHE A 143 13.14 -3.49 33.53
C PHE A 143 14.35 -2.74 32.95
N ASN A 144 15.56 -3.07 33.42
CA ASN A 144 16.79 -2.46 32.94
C ASN A 144 17.04 -2.79 31.45
N ILE A 145 16.86 -4.06 31.04
CA ILE A 145 16.99 -4.48 29.64
C ILE A 145 16.02 -3.69 28.75
N ALA A 146 14.78 -3.51 29.20
CA ALA A 146 13.75 -2.79 28.46
C ALA A 146 14.08 -1.30 28.32
N VAL A 147 14.51 -0.64 29.40
CA VAL A 147 14.90 0.78 29.39
C VAL A 147 16.11 0.99 28.47
N VAL A 148 17.15 0.16 28.57
CA VAL A 148 18.34 0.22 27.71
C VAL A 148 17.95 0.07 26.24
N ARG A 149 17.08 -0.89 25.91
CA ARG A 149 16.59 -1.07 24.53
C ARG A 149 15.87 0.18 24.00
N VAL A 150 15.01 0.81 24.81
CA VAL A 150 14.31 2.04 24.42
C VAL A 150 15.29 3.17 24.20
N GLN A 151 16.30 3.32 25.07
CA GLN A 151 17.35 4.35 24.95
C GLN A 151 18.18 4.16 23.68
N GLU A 152 18.66 2.94 23.39
CA GLU A 152 19.41 2.62 22.18
C GLU A 152 18.59 2.98 20.93
N ILE A 153 17.35 2.51 20.86
CA ILE A 153 16.47 2.78 19.72
C ILE A 153 16.21 4.29 19.56
N ALA A 154 16.02 5.02 20.66
CA ALA A 154 15.83 6.47 20.64
C ALA A 154 17.07 7.21 20.12
N ILE A 155 18.27 6.82 20.56
CA ILE A 155 19.55 7.40 20.07
C ILE A 155 19.72 7.14 18.57
N GLY A 156 19.47 5.91 18.12
CA GLY A 156 19.52 5.55 16.69
C GLY A 156 18.54 6.36 15.85
N ILE A 157 17.30 6.52 16.33
CA ILE A 157 16.28 7.34 15.67
C ILE A 157 16.70 8.81 15.59
N PHE A 158 17.23 9.37 16.69
CA PHE A 158 17.66 10.76 16.75
C PHE A 158 18.80 11.01 15.73
N CYS A 159 19.82 10.17 15.70
CA CYS A 159 20.94 10.30 14.78
C CYS A 159 20.50 10.13 13.31
N ALA A 160 19.64 9.15 13.03
CA ALA A 160 19.07 8.98 11.70
C ALA A 160 18.26 10.22 11.28
N ALA A 161 17.42 10.76 12.16
CA ALA A 161 16.64 11.95 11.87
C ALA A 161 17.52 13.17 11.57
N VAL A 162 18.59 13.39 12.36
CA VAL A 162 19.55 14.50 12.15
C VAL A 162 20.26 14.36 10.80
N ILE A 163 20.88 13.21 10.53
CA ILE A 163 21.65 13.02 9.29
C ILE A 163 20.75 13.09 8.06
N HIS A 164 19.60 12.41 8.07
CA HIS A 164 18.68 12.44 6.92
C HIS A 164 18.04 13.82 6.72
N ARG A 165 17.93 14.65 7.76
CA ARG A 165 17.41 16.02 7.66
C ARG A 165 18.42 16.99 7.07
N TYR A 166 19.67 16.96 7.54
CA TYR A 166 20.67 17.97 7.19
C TYR A 166 21.55 17.55 6.00
N VAL A 167 21.78 16.27 5.78
CA VAL A 167 22.63 15.78 4.69
C VAL A 167 21.78 15.52 3.44
N LEU A 168 21.64 16.55 2.59
CA LEU A 168 21.05 16.50 1.24
C LEU A 168 19.61 15.91 1.21
N PRO A 169 18.61 16.64 1.75
CA PRO A 169 17.25 16.11 1.91
C PRO A 169 16.58 15.83 0.57
N ALA A 170 16.25 14.55 0.32
CA ALA A 170 15.36 14.16 -0.78
C ALA A 170 13.90 14.32 -0.33
N ARG A 171 13.23 15.34 -0.86
CA ARG A 171 11.84 15.70 -0.50
C ARG A 171 10.85 14.76 -1.17
N ILE A 172 9.90 14.22 -0.39
CA ILE A 172 8.83 13.34 -0.92
C ILE A 172 7.87 14.13 -1.79
N SER A 173 7.62 15.41 -1.47
CA SER A 173 6.70 16.26 -2.23
C SER A 173 7.10 16.39 -3.70
N ALA A 174 8.40 16.47 -4.01
CA ALA A 174 8.87 16.51 -5.40
C ALA A 174 8.60 15.19 -6.15
N GLN A 175 8.83 14.05 -5.49
CA GLN A 175 8.51 12.74 -6.05
C GLN A 175 7.00 12.57 -6.24
N PHE A 176 6.19 13.04 -5.29
CA PHE A 176 4.73 12.98 -5.36
C PHE A 176 4.22 13.82 -6.52
N ASN A 177 4.68 15.07 -6.66
CA ASN A 177 4.27 15.95 -7.74
C ASN A 177 4.65 15.38 -9.11
N SER A 178 5.86 14.82 -9.24
CA SER A 178 6.28 14.13 -10.47
C SER A 178 5.44 12.88 -10.77
N ALA A 179 5.11 12.09 -9.74
CA ALA A 179 4.26 10.91 -9.91
C ALA A 179 2.82 11.31 -10.25
N LEU A 180 2.32 12.40 -9.67
CA LEU A 180 1.00 12.94 -9.91
C LEU A 180 0.89 13.47 -11.35
N SER A 181 1.84 14.28 -11.81
CA SER A 181 1.84 14.79 -13.19
C SER A 181 1.91 13.66 -14.22
N GLN A 182 2.74 12.64 -13.98
CA GLN A 182 2.79 11.45 -14.81
C GLN A 182 1.45 10.70 -14.81
N THR A 183 0.83 10.55 -13.63
CA THR A 183 -0.47 9.88 -13.48
C THR A 183 -1.57 10.64 -14.23
N LEU A 184 -1.61 11.98 -14.14
CA LEU A 184 -2.54 12.83 -14.87
C LEU A 184 -2.35 12.74 -16.39
N ARG A 185 -1.09 12.79 -16.84
CA ARG A 185 -0.75 12.64 -18.27
C ARG A 185 -1.22 11.29 -18.81
N THR A 186 -0.93 10.20 -18.10
CA THR A 186 -1.37 8.85 -18.48
C THR A 186 -2.90 8.72 -18.45
N ALA A 187 -3.60 9.37 -17.51
CA ALA A 187 -5.06 9.40 -17.53
C ALA A 187 -5.61 10.12 -18.76
N ARG A 188 -5.06 11.29 -19.10
CA ARG A 188 -5.43 12.06 -20.30
C ARG A 188 -5.20 11.26 -21.59
N GLU A 189 -4.01 10.68 -21.74
CA GLU A 189 -3.63 9.84 -22.89
C GLU A 189 -4.59 8.66 -23.04
N ARG A 190 -5.02 8.03 -21.94
CA ARG A 190 -5.99 6.93 -21.99
C ARG A 190 -7.38 7.34 -22.42
N VAL A 191 -7.86 8.51 -21.96
CA VAL A 191 -9.14 9.05 -22.44
C VAL A 191 -9.03 9.36 -23.93
N ALA A 192 -7.92 9.94 -24.39
CA ALA A 192 -7.68 10.21 -25.80
C ALA A 192 -7.65 8.91 -26.65
N ASP A 193 -6.91 7.89 -26.20
CA ASP A 193 -6.83 6.59 -26.88
C ASP A 193 -8.19 5.89 -26.94
N THR A 194 -8.97 6.00 -25.87
CA THR A 194 -10.34 5.45 -25.81
C THR A 194 -11.24 6.15 -26.83
N LEU A 195 -11.24 7.48 -26.87
CA LEU A 195 -12.06 8.25 -27.81
C LEU A 195 -11.61 8.08 -29.27
N ALA A 196 -10.33 7.82 -29.51
CA ALA A 196 -9.77 7.52 -30.83
C ALA A 196 -10.08 6.09 -31.32
N GLY A 197 -10.79 5.28 -30.52
CA GLY A 197 -11.17 3.91 -30.89
C GLY A 197 -9.99 2.94 -30.96
N LYS A 198 -8.85 3.26 -30.34
CA LYS A 198 -7.70 2.35 -30.34
C LYS A 198 -8.03 1.09 -29.54
N PRO A 199 -7.65 -0.12 -30.02
CA PRO A 199 -7.88 -1.35 -29.28
C PRO A 199 -7.04 -1.34 -28.00
N GLY A 200 -7.67 -1.02 -26.87
CA GLY A 200 -7.07 -1.12 -25.55
C GLY A 200 -7.38 -2.47 -24.92
N THR A 201 -6.40 -3.10 -24.27
CA THR A 201 -6.67 -4.29 -23.46
C THR A 201 -7.69 -3.94 -22.36
N VAL A 202 -8.66 -4.84 -22.12
CA VAL A 202 -9.70 -4.64 -21.09
C VAL A 202 -9.05 -4.43 -19.70
N THR A 203 -7.81 -4.89 -19.54
CA THR A 203 -6.88 -4.78 -18.41
C THR A 203 -6.39 -3.36 -18.08
N SER A 204 -6.22 -2.50 -19.09
CA SER A 204 -5.57 -1.18 -18.96
C SER A 204 -6.15 -0.25 -17.86
N PRO A 205 -7.49 -0.13 -17.66
CA PRO A 205 -8.07 0.79 -16.69
C PRO A 205 -7.70 0.48 -15.23
N LEU A 206 -7.61 -0.80 -14.87
CA LEU A 206 -7.34 -1.20 -13.47
C LEU A 206 -5.86 -1.20 -13.13
N HIS A 207 -4.97 -1.20 -14.13
CA HIS A 207 -3.55 -0.87 -13.89
C HIS A 207 -3.38 0.54 -13.30
N PHE A 208 -4.33 1.46 -13.54
CA PHE A 208 -4.33 2.77 -12.89
C PHE A 208 -4.65 2.70 -11.38
N ALA A 209 -5.26 1.61 -10.90
CA ALA A 209 -5.48 1.43 -9.47
C ALA A 209 -4.15 1.34 -8.71
N LEU A 210 -3.10 0.79 -9.32
CA LEU A 210 -1.76 0.71 -8.73
C LEU A 210 -1.10 2.09 -8.63
N SER A 211 -1.23 2.96 -9.64
CA SER A 211 -0.69 4.33 -9.56
C SER A 211 -1.41 5.14 -8.49
N LEU A 212 -2.74 4.99 -8.37
CA LEU A 212 -3.50 5.62 -7.29
C LEU A 212 -3.13 5.08 -5.90
N GLN A 213 -2.90 3.77 -5.76
CA GLN A 213 -2.39 3.19 -4.51
C GLN A 213 -0.99 3.71 -4.17
N PHE A 214 -0.12 3.84 -5.17
CA PHE A 214 1.23 4.38 -5.00
C PHE A 214 1.21 5.84 -4.53
N LEU A 215 0.42 6.71 -5.18
CA LEU A 215 0.21 8.10 -4.75
C LEU A 215 -0.34 8.19 -3.32
N GLN A 216 -1.29 7.31 -2.97
CA GLN A 216 -1.81 7.26 -1.60
C GLN A 216 -0.75 6.86 -0.58
N GLY A 217 0.11 5.87 -0.91
CA GLY A 217 1.23 5.46 -0.07
C GLY A 217 2.17 6.63 0.23
N MET A 218 2.52 7.41 -0.79
CA MET A 218 3.35 8.61 -0.63
C MET A 218 2.65 9.71 0.18
N SER A 219 1.35 9.94 -0.07
CA SER A 219 0.55 10.98 0.60
C SER A 219 0.59 10.88 2.13
N HIS A 220 0.69 9.66 2.68
CA HIS A 220 0.80 9.45 4.12
C HIS A 220 2.16 9.88 4.69
N HIS A 221 3.24 9.80 3.91
CA HIS A 221 4.57 10.22 4.34
C HIS A 221 4.79 11.73 4.17
N ILE A 222 4.03 12.39 3.28
CA ILE A 222 4.10 13.85 3.05
C ILE A 222 3.66 14.65 4.29
N THR A 223 2.77 14.13 5.14
CA THR A 223 2.37 14.83 6.37
C THR A 223 3.53 15.02 7.36
N TYR A 224 4.59 14.23 7.20
CA TYR A 224 5.82 14.33 8.00
C TYR A 224 6.87 15.23 7.35
N ASP A 225 6.59 15.79 6.17
CA ASP A 225 7.37 16.85 5.54
C ASP A 225 6.79 18.19 6.01
N PHE A 226 7.29 18.68 7.15
CA PHE A 226 6.72 19.80 7.93
C PHE A 226 6.47 21.11 7.14
N ALA A 227 7.01 21.27 5.94
CA ALA A 227 6.87 22.49 5.15
C ALA A 227 5.52 22.64 4.40
N LEU A 228 4.73 21.56 4.20
CA LEU A 228 3.55 21.59 3.30
C LEU A 228 2.34 20.74 3.80
N ALA A 229 2.34 20.33 5.06
CA ALA A 229 1.57 19.15 5.50
C ALA A 229 0.04 19.31 5.57
N VAL A 230 -0.48 20.46 5.97
CA VAL A 230 -1.88 20.60 6.40
C VAL A 230 -2.84 21.13 5.33
N PRO A 231 -2.57 22.26 4.61
CA PRO A 231 -3.58 22.87 3.72
C PRO A 231 -3.87 22.03 2.47
N VAL A 232 -2.95 21.14 2.08
CA VAL A 232 -3.03 20.39 0.81
C VAL A 232 -3.59 18.97 1.01
N ARG A 233 -3.86 18.53 2.26
CA ARG A 233 -4.35 17.17 2.53
C ARG A 233 -5.72 16.91 1.89
N GLN A 234 -6.61 17.89 1.92
CA GLN A 234 -7.94 17.79 1.30
C GLN A 234 -7.82 17.77 -0.22
N ALA A 235 -6.95 18.61 -0.80
CA ALA A 235 -6.66 18.60 -2.23
C ALA A 235 -6.17 17.23 -2.72
N ARG A 236 -5.24 16.58 -1.98
CA ARG A 236 -4.76 15.23 -2.29
C ARG A 236 -5.85 14.15 -2.19
N LYS A 237 -6.81 14.30 -1.29
CA LYS A 237 -7.96 13.39 -1.23
C LYS A 237 -8.93 13.64 -2.39
N ALA A 238 -9.21 14.91 -2.68
CA ALA A 238 -10.09 15.30 -3.78
C ALA A 238 -9.54 14.82 -5.13
N ILE A 239 -8.25 15.01 -5.41
CA ILE A 239 -7.64 14.57 -6.67
C ILE A 239 -7.70 13.04 -6.81
N HIS A 240 -7.53 12.30 -5.71
CA HIS A 240 -7.73 10.85 -5.71
C HIS A 240 -9.17 10.48 -6.07
N ASP A 241 -10.16 11.10 -5.43
CA ASP A 241 -11.59 10.85 -5.69
C ASP A 241 -11.94 11.14 -7.17
N ARG A 242 -11.39 12.24 -7.74
CA ARG A 242 -11.60 12.61 -9.15
C ARG A 242 -10.94 11.63 -10.12
N LEU A 243 -9.70 11.21 -9.85
CA LEU A 243 -9.01 10.23 -10.68
C LEU A 243 -9.67 8.85 -10.61
N ALA A 244 -10.12 8.43 -9.42
CA ALA A 244 -10.85 7.18 -9.24
C ALA A 244 -12.17 7.18 -10.04
N ARG A 245 -12.90 8.30 -10.04
CA ARG A 245 -14.09 8.48 -10.88
C ARG A 245 -13.73 8.52 -12.37
N LEU A 246 -12.62 9.14 -12.75
CA LEU A 246 -12.18 9.21 -14.15
C LEU A 246 -11.88 7.84 -14.75
N ILE A 247 -11.28 6.90 -13.98
CA ILE A 247 -11.11 5.50 -14.44
C ILE A 247 -12.46 4.91 -14.83
N MET A 248 -13.48 5.13 -13.98
CA MET A 248 -14.82 4.60 -14.18
C MET A 248 -15.48 5.21 -15.42
N VAL A 249 -15.43 6.53 -15.54
CA VAL A 249 -15.97 7.26 -16.69
C VAL A 249 -15.30 6.81 -17.99
N ASN A 250 -13.99 6.55 -17.96
CA ASN A 250 -13.27 6.05 -19.13
C ASN A 250 -13.74 4.64 -19.55
N CYS A 251 -14.01 3.74 -18.58
CA CYS A 251 -14.62 2.44 -18.88
C CYS A 251 -16.00 2.60 -19.52
N GLU A 252 -16.83 3.50 -18.99
CA GLU A 252 -18.17 3.78 -19.50
C GLU A 252 -18.16 4.42 -20.90
N LEU A 253 -17.16 5.23 -21.23
CA LEU A 253 -16.92 5.77 -22.57
C LEU A 253 -16.50 4.69 -23.55
N ARG A 254 -15.53 3.84 -23.17
CA ARG A 254 -15.02 2.75 -24.01
C ARG A 254 -16.13 1.81 -24.44
N ASP A 255 -17.01 1.43 -23.52
CA ASP A 255 -18.05 0.44 -23.78
C ASP A 255 -19.22 1.02 -24.61
N ARG A 256 -19.43 2.35 -24.57
CA ARG A 256 -20.49 3.03 -25.34
C ARG A 256 -20.04 3.52 -26.71
N LEU A 257 -18.74 3.74 -26.92
CA LEU A 257 -18.21 4.23 -28.20
C LEU A 257 -18.61 3.35 -29.41
N PRO A 258 -18.55 2.01 -29.36
CA PRO A 258 -18.99 1.16 -30.48
C PRO A 258 -20.49 1.27 -30.76
N LEU A 259 -21.29 1.57 -29.73
CA LEU A 259 -22.76 1.69 -29.84
C LEU A 259 -23.17 2.97 -30.56
N THR A 260 -22.26 3.93 -30.63
CA THR A 260 -22.43 5.19 -31.33
C THR A 260 -21.86 5.17 -32.76
N ALA A 261 -21.78 4.02 -33.43
CA ALA A 261 -21.21 3.89 -34.78
C ALA A 261 -21.85 4.80 -35.86
N THR A 262 -23.10 5.26 -35.65
CA THR A 262 -23.74 6.32 -36.45
C THR A 262 -23.89 7.57 -35.59
N MET A 263 -22.84 8.39 -35.53
CA MET A 263 -22.88 9.67 -34.80
C MET A 263 -23.56 10.76 -35.66
N PRO A 264 -24.47 11.56 -35.09
CA PRO A 264 -24.87 12.82 -35.70
C PRO A 264 -23.64 13.72 -35.91
N ALA A 265 -23.65 14.55 -36.97
CA ALA A 265 -22.54 15.45 -37.28
C ALA A 265 -22.20 16.38 -36.09
N GLU A 266 -23.20 16.86 -35.34
CA GLU A 266 -23.00 17.66 -34.14
C GLU A 266 -22.23 16.92 -33.04
N LEU A 267 -22.47 15.61 -32.85
CA LEU A 267 -21.74 14.82 -31.86
C LEU A 267 -20.31 14.53 -32.32
N GLN A 268 -20.12 14.27 -33.61
CA GLN A 268 -18.79 14.05 -34.18
C GLN A 268 -17.92 15.30 -34.02
N THR A 269 -18.45 16.49 -34.32
CA THR A 269 -17.70 17.74 -34.12
C THR A 269 -17.29 17.97 -32.67
N VAL A 270 -18.17 17.68 -31.70
CA VAL A 270 -17.82 17.77 -30.27
C VAL A 270 -16.76 16.74 -29.89
N LEU A 271 -16.84 15.53 -30.42
CA LEU A 271 -15.84 14.49 -30.18
C LEU A 271 -14.46 14.91 -30.73
N ASP A 272 -14.41 15.44 -31.96
CA ASP A 272 -13.20 15.91 -32.61
C ASP A 272 -12.58 17.08 -31.82
N ASP A 273 -13.41 18.02 -31.34
CA ASP A 273 -12.96 19.13 -30.51
C ASP A 273 -12.40 18.66 -29.15
N VAL A 274 -13.02 17.64 -28.54
CA VAL A 274 -12.50 17.03 -27.30
C VAL A 274 -11.18 16.28 -27.56
N GLN A 275 -11.06 15.57 -28.68
CA GLN A 275 -9.81 14.91 -29.06
C GLN A 275 -8.69 15.93 -29.32
N ALA A 276 -8.98 17.03 -30.01
CA ALA A 276 -8.03 18.12 -30.21
C ALA A 276 -7.60 18.77 -28.89
N TRP A 277 -8.55 18.99 -27.98
CA TRP A 277 -8.25 19.48 -26.63
C TRP A 277 -7.39 18.52 -25.80
N LEU A 278 -7.66 17.21 -25.90
CA LEU A 278 -6.85 16.19 -25.23
C LEU A 278 -5.44 16.10 -25.82
N ALA A 279 -5.26 16.36 -27.12
CA ALA A 279 -3.97 16.37 -27.80
C ALA A 279 -3.18 17.68 -27.62
N CYS A 280 -3.81 18.75 -27.12
CA CYS A 280 -3.16 20.03 -26.88
C CYS A 280 -2.05 19.89 -25.81
N ASP A 281 -0.81 20.24 -26.18
CA ASP A 281 0.35 20.22 -25.28
C ASP A 281 0.49 21.52 -24.45
N ASP A 282 -0.12 22.62 -24.89
CA ASP A 282 -0.11 23.90 -24.16
C ASP A 282 -1.10 23.84 -22.98
N GLU A 283 -0.55 23.90 -21.77
CA GLU A 283 -1.31 23.79 -20.52
C GLU A 283 -2.25 24.99 -20.28
N GLU A 284 -1.86 26.19 -20.67
CA GLU A 284 -2.68 27.40 -20.47
C GLU A 284 -3.83 27.45 -21.47
N GLN A 285 -3.52 27.17 -22.74
CA GLN A 285 -4.54 27.12 -23.80
C GLN A 285 -5.58 26.03 -23.50
N ARG A 286 -5.15 24.86 -23.05
CA ARG A 286 -6.01 23.75 -22.63
C ARG A 286 -6.94 24.14 -21.48
N LYS A 287 -6.44 24.88 -20.48
CA LYS A 287 -7.25 25.36 -19.34
C LYS A 287 -8.33 26.35 -19.78
N GLN A 288 -8.02 27.24 -20.72
CA GLN A 288 -8.97 28.24 -21.25
C GLN A 288 -10.09 27.59 -22.07
N LEU A 289 -9.75 26.63 -22.93
CA LEU A 289 -10.72 25.95 -23.80
C LEU A 289 -11.68 25.02 -23.03
N ALA A 290 -11.27 24.51 -21.88
CA ALA A 290 -12.03 23.52 -21.12
C ALA A 290 -13.43 24.00 -20.69
N ASP A 291 -13.57 25.25 -20.20
CA ASP A 291 -14.88 25.77 -19.76
C ASP A 291 -15.87 25.93 -20.94
N ALA A 292 -15.38 26.30 -22.13
CA ALA A 292 -16.19 26.40 -23.35
C ALA A 292 -16.63 25.02 -23.86
N LEU A 293 -15.72 24.05 -23.85
CA LEU A 293 -15.99 22.65 -24.21
C LEU A 293 -17.04 22.02 -23.29
N ILE A 294 -16.91 22.20 -21.97
CA ILE A 294 -17.88 21.68 -20.99
C ILE A 294 -19.28 22.20 -21.29
N LYS A 295 -19.44 23.50 -21.53
CA LYS A 295 -20.75 24.10 -21.87
C LYS A 295 -21.34 23.51 -23.15
N ARG A 296 -20.52 23.34 -24.20
CA ARG A 296 -20.96 22.72 -25.46
C ARG A 296 -21.40 21.27 -25.26
N CYS A 297 -20.60 20.46 -24.55
CA CYS A 297 -20.95 19.07 -24.26
C CYS A 297 -22.25 18.96 -23.44
N GLN A 298 -22.45 19.84 -22.45
CA GLN A 298 -23.69 19.90 -21.66
C GLN A 298 -24.92 20.21 -22.53
N GLN A 299 -24.82 21.19 -23.43
CA GLN A 299 -25.92 21.56 -24.33
C GLN A 299 -26.30 20.41 -25.26
N VAL A 300 -25.32 19.68 -25.81
CA VAL A 300 -25.59 18.51 -26.66
C VAL A 300 -26.21 17.39 -25.83
N ALA A 301 -25.71 17.11 -24.63
CA ALA A 301 -26.26 16.07 -23.75
C ALA A 301 -27.72 16.34 -23.35
N GLU A 302 -28.08 17.59 -23.02
CA GLU A 302 -29.46 17.97 -22.69
C GLU A 302 -30.41 17.86 -23.90
N ARG A 303 -29.93 18.24 -25.09
CA ARG A 303 -30.69 18.10 -26.35
C ARG A 303 -30.91 16.64 -26.73
N ASP A 304 -29.89 15.80 -26.62
CA ASP A 304 -30.01 14.37 -26.90
C ASP A 304 -30.95 13.68 -25.91
N ALA A 305 -30.84 14.01 -24.62
CA ALA A 305 -31.69 13.44 -23.58
C ALA A 305 -33.17 13.84 -23.72
N SER A 306 -33.46 15.07 -24.16
CA SER A 306 -34.85 15.54 -24.36
C SER A 306 -35.48 15.01 -25.65
N ARG A 307 -34.68 14.70 -26.67
CA ARG A 307 -35.15 14.21 -27.97
C ARG A 307 -35.16 12.69 -28.09
N ALA A 308 -34.64 11.96 -27.10
CA ALA A 308 -34.58 10.50 -27.12
C ALA A 308 -35.98 9.89 -27.22
N ARG A 309 -36.20 9.10 -28.27
CA ARG A 309 -37.41 8.30 -28.54
C ARG A 309 -37.09 6.81 -28.62
N SER A 310 -35.83 6.46 -28.83
CA SER A 310 -35.35 5.08 -28.89
C SER A 310 -34.25 4.80 -27.86
N LEU A 311 -34.04 3.51 -27.56
CA LEU A 311 -32.95 3.07 -26.69
C LEU A 311 -31.57 3.54 -27.21
N LYS A 312 -31.34 3.48 -28.52
CA LYS A 312 -30.08 3.94 -29.15
C LYS A 312 -29.83 5.44 -28.93
N GLU A 313 -30.87 6.26 -28.99
CA GLU A 313 -30.76 7.70 -28.69
C GLU A 313 -30.51 7.96 -27.22
N ALA A 314 -31.12 7.17 -26.33
CA ALA A 314 -30.86 7.25 -24.89
C ALA A 314 -29.43 6.80 -24.53
N GLU A 315 -28.88 5.78 -25.21
CA GLU A 315 -27.48 5.36 -25.10
C GLU A 315 -26.51 6.46 -25.57
N ARG A 316 -26.83 7.16 -26.68
CA ARG A 316 -26.08 8.33 -27.16
C ARG A 316 -26.08 9.48 -26.15
N ALA A 317 -27.25 9.81 -25.58
CA ALA A 317 -27.36 10.82 -24.52
C ALA A 317 -26.55 10.45 -23.26
N SER A 318 -26.47 9.15 -22.94
CA SER A 318 -25.61 8.68 -21.86
C SER A 318 -24.11 8.85 -22.21
N PHE A 319 -23.70 8.53 -23.44
CA PHE A 319 -22.33 8.75 -23.91
C PHE A 319 -21.90 10.22 -23.82
N THR A 320 -22.72 11.17 -24.29
CA THR A 320 -22.42 12.62 -24.21
C THR A 320 -22.32 13.13 -22.78
N ARG A 321 -23.12 12.58 -21.87
CA ARG A 321 -23.02 12.88 -20.43
C ARG A 321 -21.68 12.38 -19.84
N TYR A 322 -21.24 11.16 -20.16
CA TYR A 322 -19.94 10.67 -19.71
C TYR A 322 -18.77 11.42 -20.35
N LEU A 323 -18.91 11.87 -21.60
CA LEU A 323 -17.92 12.70 -22.28
C LEU A 323 -17.77 14.05 -21.56
N THR A 324 -18.89 14.69 -21.24
CA THR A 324 -18.94 15.92 -20.43
C THR A 324 -18.26 15.71 -19.08
N GLU A 325 -18.59 14.60 -18.41
CA GLU A 325 -18.02 14.27 -17.11
C GLU A 325 -16.51 14.04 -17.17
N ALA A 326 -16.00 13.38 -18.22
CA ALA A 326 -14.56 13.17 -18.41
C ALA A 326 -13.79 14.50 -18.53
N VAL A 327 -14.28 15.42 -19.36
CA VAL A 327 -13.66 16.76 -19.54
C VAL A 327 -13.69 17.54 -18.21
N LEU A 328 -14.82 17.52 -17.49
CA LEU A 328 -14.96 18.17 -16.20
C LEU A 328 -14.01 17.59 -15.14
N LEU A 329 -13.87 16.27 -15.07
CA LEU A 329 -12.98 15.59 -14.12
C LEU A 329 -11.50 15.89 -14.41
N LEU A 330 -11.10 15.88 -15.69
CA LEU A 330 -9.74 16.24 -16.10
C LEU A 330 -9.41 17.69 -15.73
N GLN A 331 -10.31 18.62 -16.03
CA GLN A 331 -10.14 20.04 -15.66
C GLN A 331 -10.06 20.24 -14.13
N GLN A 332 -10.90 19.52 -13.37
CA GLN A 332 -10.84 19.55 -11.90
C GLN A 332 -9.52 18.98 -11.38
N CYS A 333 -8.98 17.93 -12.00
CA CYS A 333 -7.68 17.37 -11.64
C CYS A 333 -6.55 18.36 -11.91
N ASP A 334 -6.56 19.06 -13.06
CA ASP A 334 -5.56 20.09 -13.38
C ASP A 334 -5.60 21.24 -12.35
N ARG A 335 -6.79 21.78 -12.05
CA ARG A 335 -6.97 22.83 -11.03
C ARG A 335 -6.48 22.39 -9.64
N LEU A 336 -6.77 21.14 -9.25
CA LEU A 336 -6.30 20.58 -7.98
C LEU A 336 -4.79 20.34 -7.97
N SER A 337 -4.21 19.94 -9.10
CA SER A 337 -2.76 19.78 -9.28
C SER A 337 -2.05 21.12 -9.09
N ASP A 338 -2.55 22.19 -9.72
CA ASP A 338 -2.01 23.54 -9.57
C ASP A 338 -2.07 24.01 -8.12
N ALA A 339 -3.19 23.77 -7.43
CA ALA A 339 -3.36 24.13 -6.03
C ALA A 339 -2.40 23.35 -5.10
N ILE A 340 -2.11 22.08 -5.43
CA ILE A 340 -1.11 21.26 -4.74
C ILE A 340 0.29 21.82 -4.99
N HIS A 341 0.61 22.19 -6.23
CA HIS A 341 1.92 22.71 -6.64
C HIS A 341 2.24 24.07 -6.02
N HIS A 342 1.28 25.00 -6.04
CA HIS A 342 1.47 26.37 -5.55
C HIS A 342 1.18 26.51 -4.06
N SER A 343 0.73 25.45 -3.38
CA SER A 343 0.25 25.48 -1.99
C SER A 343 -0.85 26.52 -1.71
N GLN A 344 -1.51 27.00 -2.77
CA GLN A 344 -2.58 27.99 -2.73
C GLN A 344 -3.91 27.24 -2.66
N PHE A 345 -4.32 26.84 -1.45
CA PHE A 345 -5.67 26.31 -1.25
C PHE A 345 -6.54 27.37 -0.58
N ALA A 346 -7.33 28.08 -1.38
CA ALA A 346 -8.44 28.88 -0.88
C ALA A 346 -9.56 27.92 -0.43
N SER A 347 -9.91 27.99 0.86
CA SER A 347 -10.82 27.07 1.56
C SER A 347 -12.27 27.02 1.00
N ASP A 348 -12.64 27.90 0.08
CA ASP A 348 -14.05 28.22 -0.18
C ASP A 348 -14.76 27.40 -1.27
N ARG A 349 -14.05 26.63 -2.13
CA ARG A 349 -14.69 26.04 -3.33
C ARG A 349 -14.86 24.51 -3.38
N VAL A 350 -14.45 23.75 -2.36
CA VAL A 350 -14.56 22.26 -2.37
C VAL A 350 -15.52 21.70 -1.30
N GLN A 351 -16.34 22.56 -0.68
CA GLN A 351 -17.26 22.15 0.39
C GLN A 351 -18.50 21.33 -0.06
N SER A 352 -18.74 21.11 -1.35
CA SER A 352 -20.02 20.54 -1.82
C SER A 352 -20.07 19.02 -2.02
N SER A 353 -18.99 18.26 -1.79
CA SER A 353 -19.05 16.79 -1.83
C SER A 353 -18.30 16.17 -0.65
N ALA A 354 -18.80 15.08 -0.08
CA ALA A 354 -18.16 14.37 1.02
C ALA A 354 -16.81 13.77 0.58
N ILE A 355 -15.73 14.57 0.63
CA ILE A 355 -14.37 14.17 0.28
C ILE A 355 -13.96 12.99 1.17
N LYS A 356 -13.72 11.83 0.59
CA LYS A 356 -13.29 10.64 1.35
C LYS A 356 -11.80 10.40 1.21
N GLY A 357 -11.29 10.49 -0.02
CA GLY A 357 -9.99 9.95 -0.38
C GLY A 357 -9.99 8.42 -0.35
N TYR A 358 -8.79 7.85 -0.42
CA TYR A 358 -8.59 6.40 -0.49
C TYR A 358 -9.26 5.62 0.64
N VAL A 359 -10.00 4.57 0.30
CA VAL A 359 -10.71 3.69 1.24
C VAL A 359 -10.05 2.31 1.22
N PHE A 360 -9.48 1.90 2.36
CA PHE A 360 -8.84 0.60 2.48
C PHE A 360 -9.86 -0.51 2.73
N HIS A 361 -9.80 -1.57 1.92
CA HIS A 361 -10.42 -2.85 2.24
C HIS A 361 -9.67 -3.50 3.41
N ARG A 362 -10.43 -3.82 4.46
CA ARG A 362 -9.96 -4.55 5.65
C ARG A 362 -10.54 -5.94 5.64
N ASP A 363 -9.69 -6.95 5.81
CA ASP A 363 -10.10 -8.35 5.86
C ASP A 363 -9.70 -9.00 7.20
N PRO A 364 -10.60 -8.91 8.22
CA PRO A 364 -10.31 -9.38 9.57
C PRO A 364 -10.14 -10.90 9.64
N LEU A 365 -10.74 -11.64 8.71
CA LEU A 365 -10.68 -13.10 8.73
C LEU A 365 -9.31 -13.62 8.31
N THR A 366 -8.72 -13.07 7.24
CA THR A 366 -7.32 -13.41 6.91
C THR A 366 -6.36 -12.95 7.96
N ALA A 367 -6.55 -11.73 8.48
CA ALA A 367 -5.71 -11.23 9.57
C ALA A 367 -5.73 -12.19 10.76
N ALA A 368 -6.92 -12.66 11.17
CA ALA A 368 -7.08 -13.59 12.27
C ALA A 368 -6.44 -14.95 11.97
N ARG A 369 -6.61 -15.50 10.76
CA ARG A 369 -5.97 -16.75 10.34
C ARG A 369 -4.45 -16.67 10.39
N THR A 370 -3.86 -15.60 9.86
CA THR A 370 -2.41 -15.41 9.86
C THR A 370 -1.86 -15.21 11.28
N ALA A 371 -2.59 -14.48 12.13
CA ALA A 371 -2.24 -14.31 13.55
C ALA A 371 -2.35 -15.61 14.34
N LEU A 372 -3.39 -16.42 14.12
CA LEU A 372 -3.54 -17.74 14.72
C LEU A 372 -2.42 -18.69 14.25
N GLY A 373 -2.06 -18.63 12.96
CA GLY A 373 -0.90 -19.34 12.42
C GLY A 373 0.38 -18.95 13.15
N ALA A 374 0.66 -17.65 13.32
CA ALA A 374 1.81 -17.18 14.11
C ALA A 374 1.77 -17.67 15.56
N PHE A 375 0.59 -17.71 16.18
CA PHE A 375 0.42 -18.20 17.55
C PHE A 375 0.88 -19.65 17.69
N VAL A 376 0.42 -20.52 16.78
CA VAL A 376 0.81 -21.94 16.76
C VAL A 376 2.32 -22.09 16.49
N ILE A 377 2.87 -21.30 15.57
CA ILE A 377 4.30 -21.33 15.23
C ILE A 377 5.16 -20.96 16.45
N ILE A 378 4.91 -19.80 17.06
CA ILE A 378 5.72 -19.32 18.19
C ILE A 378 5.56 -20.26 19.39
N LEU A 379 4.32 -20.69 19.70
CA LEU A 379 4.07 -21.60 20.82
C LEU A 379 4.76 -22.95 20.63
N SER A 380 4.76 -23.50 19.41
CA SER A 380 5.53 -24.73 19.13
C SER A 380 7.04 -24.54 19.31
N GLY A 381 7.59 -23.37 18.94
CA GLY A 381 8.98 -23.01 19.23
C GLY A 381 9.27 -22.94 20.73
N CYS A 382 8.36 -22.34 21.52
CA CYS A 382 8.45 -22.30 22.99
C CYS A 382 8.46 -23.71 23.58
N LEU A 383 7.58 -24.61 23.11
CA LEU A 383 7.53 -25.99 23.59
C LEU A 383 8.85 -26.72 23.31
N VAL A 384 9.39 -26.60 22.10
CA VAL A 384 10.69 -27.18 21.76
C VAL A 384 11.79 -26.65 22.67
N TRP A 385 11.81 -25.34 22.94
CA TRP A 385 12.78 -24.74 23.86
C TRP A 385 12.66 -25.29 25.28
N ILE A 386 11.44 -25.33 25.83
CA ILE A 386 11.18 -25.79 27.21
C ILE A 386 11.57 -27.26 27.38
N TYR A 387 11.24 -28.13 26.41
CA TYR A 387 11.55 -29.56 26.50
C TYR A 387 13.01 -29.90 26.20
N SER A 388 13.67 -29.14 25.31
CA SER A 388 15.09 -29.36 25.01
C SER A 388 16.04 -28.79 26.07
N ALA A 389 15.54 -27.91 26.94
CA ALA A 389 16.35 -27.14 27.88
C ALA A 389 17.56 -26.44 27.20
N TRP A 390 17.42 -26.07 25.93
CA TRP A 390 18.49 -25.46 25.15
C TRP A 390 18.85 -24.07 25.70
N PRO A 391 20.12 -23.81 26.10
CA PRO A 391 20.49 -22.54 26.73
C PRO A 391 20.10 -21.29 25.93
N ASP A 392 20.34 -21.28 24.62
CA ASP A 392 19.99 -20.15 23.73
C ASP A 392 18.64 -20.31 23.02
N GLY A 393 17.81 -21.25 23.46
CA GLY A 393 16.49 -21.45 22.85
C GLY A 393 15.59 -20.22 22.99
N GLY A 394 15.78 -19.39 24.03
CA GLY A 394 15.07 -18.11 24.17
C GLY A 394 15.38 -17.14 23.02
N THR A 395 16.64 -17.08 22.58
CA THR A 395 17.07 -16.30 21.41
C THR A 395 16.48 -16.89 20.12
N ALA A 396 16.44 -18.22 19.99
CA ALA A 396 15.82 -18.88 18.84
C ALA A 396 14.31 -18.56 18.73
N VAL A 397 13.56 -18.71 19.82
CA VAL A 397 12.12 -18.37 19.86
C VAL A 397 11.90 -16.88 19.61
N SER A 398 12.79 -16.04 20.12
CA SER A 398 12.75 -14.61 19.87
C SER A 398 12.84 -14.28 18.38
N ILE A 399 13.84 -14.83 17.68
CA ILE A 399 14.03 -14.70 16.23
C ILE A 399 12.83 -15.27 15.46
N LEU A 400 12.26 -16.38 15.94
CA LEU A 400 11.06 -16.97 15.35
C LEU A 400 9.85 -16.01 15.42
N GLY A 401 9.62 -15.37 16.58
CA GLY A 401 8.57 -14.37 16.75
C GLY A 401 8.80 -13.11 15.91
N VAL A 402 10.07 -12.69 15.77
CA VAL A 402 10.48 -11.64 14.83
C VAL A 402 10.10 -12.02 13.39
N CYS A 403 10.45 -13.22 12.94
CA CYS A 403 10.12 -13.68 11.59
C CYS A 403 8.61 -13.69 11.37
N CYS A 404 7.84 -14.21 12.35
CA CYS A 404 6.39 -14.28 12.31
C CYS A 404 5.72 -12.91 12.14
N THR A 405 6.21 -11.90 12.87
CA THR A 405 5.66 -10.54 12.84
C THR A 405 6.11 -9.75 11.62
N LEU A 406 7.38 -9.85 11.23
CA LEU A 406 7.95 -9.09 10.13
C LEU A 406 7.51 -9.59 8.76
N PHE A 407 7.44 -10.91 8.57
CA PHE A 407 7.08 -11.52 7.29
C PHE A 407 5.60 -11.92 7.21
N GLY A 408 4.88 -11.97 8.33
CA GLY A 408 3.46 -12.32 8.37
C GLY A 408 2.54 -11.35 7.59
N SER A 409 3.03 -10.16 7.23
CA SER A 409 2.30 -9.21 6.39
C SER A 409 2.31 -9.54 4.89
N PHE A 410 3.16 -10.47 4.44
CA PHE A 410 3.23 -10.88 3.04
C PHE A 410 2.33 -12.09 2.78
N ASP A 411 1.64 -12.08 1.63
CA ASP A 411 0.79 -13.22 1.21
C ASP A 411 1.59 -14.53 1.08
N THR A 412 2.86 -14.43 0.67
CA THR A 412 3.80 -15.54 0.51
C THR A 412 5.11 -15.20 1.24
N PRO A 413 5.26 -15.56 2.53
CA PRO A 413 6.41 -15.15 3.34
C PRO A 413 7.71 -15.88 2.97
N ALA A 414 7.63 -17.15 2.54
CA ALA A 414 8.80 -18.01 2.36
C ALA A 414 9.90 -17.45 1.43
N PRO A 415 9.61 -16.91 0.23
CA PRO A 415 10.66 -16.38 -0.65
C PRO A 415 11.44 -15.20 -0.05
N HIS A 416 10.76 -14.35 0.74
CA HIS A 416 11.41 -13.23 1.43
C HIS A 416 12.29 -13.71 2.58
N LEU A 417 11.82 -14.74 3.30
CA LEU A 417 12.58 -15.34 4.39
C LEU A 417 13.80 -16.14 3.90
N VAL A 418 13.72 -16.81 2.75
CA VAL A 418 14.90 -17.46 2.12
C VAL A 418 15.96 -16.43 1.76
N LYS A 419 15.57 -15.28 1.19
CA LYS A 419 16.51 -14.18 0.93
C LYS A 419 17.15 -13.65 2.22
N TYR A 420 16.37 -13.57 3.30
CA TYR A 420 16.88 -13.21 4.62
C TYR A 420 17.89 -14.24 5.13
N ILE A 421 17.63 -15.54 5.00
CA ILE A 421 18.58 -16.61 5.38
C ILE A 421 19.89 -16.48 4.58
N ILE A 422 19.82 -16.28 3.27
CA ILE A 422 21.02 -16.09 2.43
C ILE A 422 21.84 -14.89 2.92
N GLY A 423 21.16 -13.77 3.24
CA GLY A 423 21.79 -12.60 3.83
C GLY A 423 22.43 -12.88 5.19
N SER A 424 21.74 -13.63 6.05
CA SER A 424 22.21 -14.04 7.36
C SER A 424 23.44 -14.95 7.29
N ILE A 425 23.58 -15.82 6.27
CA ILE A 425 24.80 -16.61 6.05
C ILE A 425 26.00 -15.69 5.86
N TRP A 426 25.90 -14.72 4.95
CA TRP A 426 26.96 -13.73 4.75
C TRP A 426 27.20 -12.89 6.01
N GLY A 427 26.14 -12.49 6.70
CA GLY A 427 26.25 -11.74 7.94
C GLY A 427 26.97 -12.50 9.06
N VAL A 428 26.70 -13.80 9.23
CA VAL A 428 27.40 -14.68 10.19
C VAL A 428 28.88 -14.80 9.81
N VAL A 429 29.19 -15.08 8.54
CA VAL A 429 30.59 -15.20 8.07
C VAL A 429 31.37 -13.91 8.32
N ILE A 430 30.80 -12.77 7.91
CA ILE A 430 31.42 -11.45 8.14
C ILE A 430 31.54 -11.18 9.64
N SER A 431 30.52 -11.51 10.42
CA SER A 431 30.52 -11.29 11.87
C SER A 431 31.60 -12.08 12.60
N LEU A 432 31.80 -13.34 12.24
CA LEU A 432 32.85 -14.18 12.82
C LEU A 432 34.24 -13.65 12.42
N LEU A 433 34.42 -13.27 11.16
CA LEU A 433 35.67 -12.63 10.71
C LEU A 433 35.95 -11.35 11.48
N TYR A 434 34.94 -10.50 11.66
CA TYR A 434 35.09 -9.23 12.38
C TYR A 434 35.36 -9.46 13.87
N SER A 435 34.62 -10.36 14.51
CA SER A 435 34.76 -10.66 15.94
C SER A 435 36.11 -11.28 16.28
N PHE A 436 36.64 -12.20 15.48
CA PHE A 436 37.84 -12.97 15.85
C PHE A 436 39.12 -12.50 15.17
N ALA A 437 39.06 -11.86 14.01
CA ALA A 437 40.27 -11.42 13.29
C ALA A 437 40.51 -9.91 13.38
N LEU A 438 39.46 -9.08 13.31
CA LEU A 438 39.59 -7.64 13.16
C LEU A 438 39.44 -6.90 14.50
N LEU A 439 38.31 -7.06 15.20
CA LEU A 439 38.00 -6.33 16.43
C LEU A 439 39.05 -6.45 17.54
N PRO A 440 39.73 -7.61 17.75
CA PRO A 440 40.78 -7.72 18.76
C PRO A 440 41.98 -6.81 18.51
N GLN A 441 42.20 -6.37 17.27
CA GLN A 441 43.33 -5.53 16.87
C GLN A 441 42.97 -4.02 16.85
N VAL A 442 41.72 -3.67 17.13
CA VAL A 442 41.22 -2.29 17.03
C VAL A 442 41.30 -1.61 18.39
N SER A 443 42.18 -0.62 18.52
CA SER A 443 42.35 0.21 19.73
C SER A 443 41.50 1.48 19.72
N ASP A 444 41.26 2.05 18.54
CA ASP A 444 40.69 3.39 18.38
C ASP A 444 39.34 3.38 17.65
N PHE A 445 38.45 4.29 18.07
CA PHE A 445 37.14 4.44 17.45
C PHE A 445 37.23 4.78 15.95
N THR A 446 38.20 5.60 15.55
CA THR A 446 38.39 5.96 14.13
C THR A 446 38.75 4.74 13.28
N VAL A 447 39.59 3.85 13.82
CA VAL A 447 39.96 2.59 13.15
C VAL A 447 38.76 1.65 13.11
N LEU A 448 37.95 1.59 14.19
CA LEU A 448 36.70 0.84 14.20
C LEU A 448 35.74 1.27 13.10
N VAL A 449 35.53 2.58 12.94
CA VAL A 449 34.69 3.13 11.87
C VAL A 449 35.24 2.73 10.49
N ALA A 450 36.55 2.84 10.28
CA ALA A 450 37.18 2.46 9.01
C ALA A 450 37.03 0.96 8.70
N VAL A 451 37.16 0.10 9.71
CA VAL A 451 36.99 -1.36 9.59
C VAL A 451 35.52 -1.74 9.33
N LEU A 452 34.57 -1.06 9.97
CA LEU A 452 33.13 -1.30 9.78
C LEU A 452 32.61 -0.79 8.43
N ALA A 453 33.27 0.21 7.83
CA ALA A 453 32.79 0.88 6.62
C ALA A 453 32.54 -0.06 5.43
N PRO A 454 33.44 -0.97 5.02
CA PRO A 454 33.22 -1.81 3.84
C PRO A 454 31.96 -2.69 3.95
N ALA A 455 31.77 -3.36 5.09
CA ALA A 455 30.62 -4.24 5.31
C ALA A 455 29.30 -3.45 5.35
N TYR A 456 29.26 -2.37 6.13
CA TYR A 456 28.04 -1.57 6.30
C TYR A 456 27.69 -0.70 5.09
N LEU A 457 28.68 -0.23 4.32
CA LEU A 457 28.44 0.48 3.06
C LEU A 457 27.93 -0.47 1.96
N LEU A 458 28.47 -1.69 1.89
CA LEU A 458 27.96 -2.71 0.98
C LEU A 458 26.53 -3.10 1.36
N ALA A 459 26.28 -3.38 2.63
CA ALA A 459 24.96 -3.76 3.12
C ALA A 459 23.92 -2.63 2.90
N GLY A 460 24.29 -1.37 3.17
CA GLY A 460 23.42 -0.22 2.90
C GLY A 460 23.09 -0.02 1.42
N SER A 461 24.07 -0.25 0.53
CA SER A 461 23.88 -0.19 -0.92
C SER A 461 22.91 -1.27 -1.41
N LEU A 462 23.09 -2.51 -0.91
CA LEU A 462 22.17 -3.61 -1.19
C LEU A 462 20.76 -3.37 -0.63
N GLN A 463 20.65 -2.67 0.51
CA GLN A 463 19.36 -2.36 1.13
C GLN A 463 18.55 -1.33 0.33
N ALA A 464 19.22 -0.37 -0.31
CA ALA A 464 18.60 0.63 -1.19
C ALA A 464 17.98 0.02 -2.45
N ARG A 465 18.40 -1.20 -2.84
CA ARG A 465 17.94 -1.89 -4.04
C ARG A 465 16.79 -2.86 -3.69
N PRO A 466 15.57 -2.67 -4.23
CA PRO A 466 14.41 -3.51 -3.93
C PRO A 466 14.60 -5.04 -4.02
N PRO A 467 15.33 -5.60 -5.02
CA PRO A 467 15.46 -7.06 -5.12
C PRO A 467 16.30 -7.68 -4.00
N THR A 468 17.21 -6.89 -3.42
CA THR A 468 18.22 -7.31 -2.43
C THR A 468 17.93 -6.80 -1.02
N THR A 469 16.88 -6.01 -0.79
CA THR A 469 16.57 -5.40 0.52
C THR A 469 16.51 -6.41 1.67
N PHE A 470 15.85 -7.56 1.50
CA PHE A 470 15.74 -8.58 2.56
C PHE A 470 17.05 -9.35 2.81
N MET A 471 17.86 -9.53 1.75
CA MET A 471 19.19 -10.12 1.88
C MET A 471 20.12 -9.16 2.65
N ALA A 472 20.10 -7.88 2.30
CA ALA A 472 20.82 -6.85 3.03
C ALA A 472 20.35 -6.74 4.49
N MET A 473 19.04 -6.85 4.72
CA MET A 473 18.46 -6.87 6.06
C MET A 473 19.05 -8.02 6.90
N GLY A 474 19.16 -9.23 6.35
CA GLY A 474 19.87 -10.36 6.98
C GLY A 474 21.28 -10.01 7.43
N ILE A 475 22.09 -9.40 6.56
CA ILE A 475 23.45 -8.95 6.89
C ILE A 475 23.44 -7.90 8.01
N THR A 476 22.63 -6.85 7.87
CA THR A 476 22.61 -5.70 8.80
C THR A 476 22.08 -6.04 10.20
N LEU A 477 21.21 -7.05 10.34
CA LEU A 477 20.70 -7.49 11.64
C LEU A 477 21.64 -8.48 12.32
N THR A 478 22.27 -9.39 11.57
CA THR A 478 23.08 -10.46 12.14
C THR A 478 24.46 -9.99 12.56
N LEU A 479 25.10 -9.14 11.73
CA LEU A 479 26.46 -8.68 11.96
C LEU A 479 26.63 -8.04 13.35
N PRO A 480 25.88 -6.99 13.73
CA PRO A 480 26.07 -6.35 15.04
C PRO A 480 25.65 -7.19 16.24
N VAL A 481 24.80 -8.21 16.05
CA VAL A 481 24.37 -9.12 17.13
C VAL A 481 25.44 -10.17 17.40
N LEU A 482 25.97 -10.82 16.36
CA LEU A 482 27.00 -11.85 16.52
C LEU A 482 28.40 -11.27 16.77
N SER A 483 28.68 -10.04 16.34
CA SER A 483 29.99 -9.43 16.54
C SER A 483 30.15 -8.85 17.94
N GLU A 484 29.15 -9.05 18.81
CA GLU A 484 29.06 -8.51 20.18
C GLU A 484 29.60 -7.08 20.28
N LEU A 485 29.14 -6.17 19.41
CA LEU A 485 29.52 -4.75 19.44
C LEU A 485 29.06 -4.15 20.77
N SER A 486 29.93 -4.25 21.77
CA SER A 486 29.72 -3.99 23.18
C SER A 486 30.98 -3.33 23.74
N ALA A 487 30.86 -2.71 24.92
CA ALA A 487 31.97 -2.03 25.54
C ALA A 487 33.11 -2.98 25.97
N ARG A 488 32.87 -4.29 26.03
CA ARG A 488 33.84 -5.31 26.47
C ARG A 488 33.81 -6.50 25.52
N TYR A 489 34.95 -6.76 24.89
CA TYR A 489 35.12 -7.95 24.04
C TYR A 489 35.24 -9.21 24.92
N SER A 490 34.32 -10.17 24.76
CA SER A 490 34.28 -11.41 25.54
C SER A 490 35.02 -12.58 24.88
N GLY A 491 35.14 -12.57 23.54
CA GLY A 491 35.87 -13.59 22.77
C GLY A 491 35.24 -15.00 22.80
N ASP A 492 33.96 -15.15 23.13
CA ASP A 492 33.31 -16.46 23.24
C ASP A 492 32.88 -17.02 21.87
N PHE A 493 33.72 -17.89 21.31
CA PHE A 493 33.41 -18.61 20.07
C PHE A 493 32.22 -19.57 20.21
N ALA A 494 32.07 -20.22 21.38
CA ALA A 494 31.00 -21.19 21.59
C ALA A 494 29.64 -20.49 21.66
N GLY A 495 29.54 -19.38 22.39
CA GLY A 495 28.34 -18.54 22.44
C GLY A 495 27.96 -17.95 21.09
N ALA A 496 28.95 -17.44 20.32
CA ALA A 496 28.72 -16.94 18.97
C ALA A 496 28.19 -18.04 18.02
N LEU A 497 28.76 -19.25 18.09
CA LEU A 497 28.31 -20.39 17.28
C LEU A 497 26.91 -20.86 17.70
N ASN A 498 26.61 -20.92 19.00
CA ASN A 498 25.28 -21.32 19.49
C ASN A 498 24.20 -20.31 19.07
N THR A 499 24.52 -19.01 19.12
CA THR A 499 23.64 -17.94 18.61
C THR A 499 23.42 -18.06 17.10
N ALA A 500 24.45 -18.44 16.33
CA ALA A 500 24.31 -18.71 14.90
C ALA A 500 23.40 -19.92 14.63
N ILE A 501 23.55 -21.01 15.39
CA ILE A 501 22.68 -22.19 15.30
C ILE A 501 21.24 -21.83 15.65
N ALA A 502 21.02 -21.05 16.72
CA ALA A 502 19.71 -20.52 17.11
C ALA A 502 19.05 -19.71 15.99
N LEU A 503 19.80 -18.83 15.34
CA LEU A 503 19.34 -18.05 14.19
C LEU A 503 18.92 -18.93 13.01
N PHE A 504 19.73 -19.90 12.60
CA PHE A 504 19.41 -20.76 11.45
C PHE A 504 18.30 -21.76 11.75
N PHE A 505 18.25 -22.30 12.97
CA PHE A 505 17.15 -23.15 13.41
C PHE A 505 15.82 -22.38 13.40
N ALA A 506 15.79 -21.20 14.02
CA ALA A 506 14.59 -20.37 14.08
C ALA A 506 14.11 -19.94 12.68
N THR A 507 15.03 -19.49 11.82
CA THR A 507 14.68 -19.04 10.46
C THR A 507 14.28 -20.21 9.56
N GLY A 508 14.94 -21.36 9.65
CA GLY A 508 14.55 -22.58 8.94
C GLY A 508 13.18 -23.09 9.36
N PHE A 509 12.93 -23.17 10.68
CA PHE A 509 11.62 -23.52 11.23
C PHE A 509 10.54 -22.52 10.80
N ALA A 510 10.86 -21.22 10.77
CA ALA A 510 9.95 -20.19 10.28
C ALA A 510 9.60 -20.39 8.80
N VAL A 511 10.56 -20.71 7.92
CA VAL A 511 10.27 -20.96 6.49
C VAL A 511 9.26 -22.08 6.34
N ILE A 512 9.49 -23.22 7.01
CA ILE A 512 8.62 -24.38 6.90
C ILE A 512 7.24 -24.07 7.47
N SER A 513 7.17 -23.60 8.71
CA SER A 513 5.89 -23.42 9.40
C SER A 513 5.07 -22.24 8.84
N MET A 514 5.70 -21.13 8.45
CA MET A 514 4.99 -20.01 7.80
C MET A 514 4.52 -20.40 6.40
N SER A 515 5.27 -21.24 5.68
CA SER A 515 4.83 -21.76 4.38
C SER A 515 3.51 -22.54 4.50
N LEU A 516 3.36 -23.34 5.56
CA LEU A 516 2.19 -24.18 5.83
C LEU A 516 1.00 -23.39 6.40
N LEU A 517 1.25 -22.53 7.39
CA LEU A 517 0.17 -21.94 8.20
C LEU A 517 -0.22 -20.52 7.78
N GLN A 518 0.68 -19.76 7.15
CA GLN A 518 0.46 -18.34 6.83
C GLN A 518 0.43 -18.00 5.34
N THR A 519 0.83 -18.93 4.47
CA THR A 519 0.77 -18.68 3.02
C THR A 519 -0.68 -18.65 2.54
N VAL A 520 -1.04 -17.56 1.86
CA VAL A 520 -2.32 -17.43 1.19
C VAL A 520 -2.11 -17.67 -0.30
N GLN A 521 -2.68 -18.77 -0.82
CA GLN A 521 -2.65 -19.05 -2.26
C GLN A 521 -3.30 -17.90 -3.04
N ALA A 522 -2.66 -17.47 -4.14
CA ALA A 522 -3.11 -16.35 -4.95
C ALA A 522 -4.56 -16.54 -5.45
N ASP A 523 -4.89 -17.75 -5.91
CA ASP A 523 -6.24 -18.08 -6.40
C ASP A 523 -7.31 -17.99 -5.31
N ALA A 524 -6.99 -18.46 -4.10
CA ALA A 524 -7.90 -18.36 -2.96
C ALA A 524 -8.14 -16.90 -2.56
N ALA A 525 -7.09 -16.06 -2.58
CA ALA A 525 -7.20 -14.63 -2.32
C ALA A 525 -8.05 -13.91 -3.37
N ILE A 526 -7.82 -14.19 -4.67
CA ILE A 526 -8.57 -13.61 -5.79
C ILE A 526 -10.06 -14.01 -5.69
N ASN A 527 -10.36 -15.29 -5.58
CA ASN A 527 -11.72 -15.80 -5.51
C ASN A 527 -12.47 -15.29 -4.28
N ARG A 528 -11.78 -15.10 -3.16
CA ARG A 528 -12.39 -14.51 -1.97
C ARG A 528 -12.72 -13.03 -2.19
N LEU A 529 -11.80 -12.26 -2.75
CA LEU A 529 -12.03 -10.83 -3.02
C LEU A 529 -13.20 -10.62 -3.98
N LEU A 530 -13.28 -11.43 -5.05
CA LEU A 530 -14.42 -11.42 -5.98
C LEU A 530 -15.74 -11.77 -5.29
N ARG A 531 -15.75 -12.79 -4.40
CA ARG A 531 -16.93 -13.13 -3.59
C ARG A 531 -17.36 -12.00 -2.66
N VAL A 532 -16.42 -11.24 -2.08
CA VAL A 532 -16.74 -10.06 -1.26
C VAL A 532 -17.37 -8.96 -2.12
N CYS A 533 -16.85 -8.68 -3.31
CA CYS A 533 -17.47 -7.73 -4.25
C CYS A 533 -18.90 -8.14 -4.61
N GLN A 534 -19.13 -9.41 -4.94
CA GLN A 534 -20.47 -9.93 -5.24
C GLN A 534 -21.42 -9.82 -4.04
N ARG A 535 -20.94 -10.14 -2.83
CA ARG A 535 -21.72 -10.01 -1.59
C ARG A 535 -22.15 -8.57 -1.34
N ASP A 536 -21.27 -7.61 -1.59
CA ASP A 536 -21.56 -6.18 -1.41
C ASP A 536 -22.56 -5.64 -2.44
N ILE A 537 -22.53 -6.14 -3.67
CA ILE A 537 -23.56 -5.86 -4.67
C ILE A 537 -24.91 -6.40 -4.21
N ARG A 538 -24.97 -7.67 -3.78
CA ARG A 538 -26.20 -8.29 -3.24
C ARG A 538 -26.76 -7.50 -2.05
N ARG A 539 -25.91 -6.98 -1.18
CA ARG A 539 -26.31 -6.11 -0.05
C ARG A 539 -26.83 -4.75 -0.51
N SER A 540 -26.20 -4.17 -1.53
CA SER A 540 -26.62 -2.89 -2.13
C SER A 540 -27.98 -3.04 -2.83
N VAL A 541 -28.19 -4.13 -3.58
CA VAL A 541 -29.48 -4.49 -4.19
C VAL A 541 -30.58 -4.61 -3.14
N LYS A 542 -30.29 -5.21 -1.98
CA LYS A 542 -31.25 -5.35 -0.87
C LYS A 542 -31.47 -4.06 -0.04
N GLY A 543 -30.86 -2.94 -0.41
CA GLY A 543 -30.97 -1.68 0.33
C GLY A 543 -30.29 -1.69 1.71
N LYS A 544 -29.61 -2.77 2.10
CA LYS A 544 -28.94 -2.90 3.40
C LYS A 544 -27.62 -2.12 3.50
N MET A 545 -27.09 -1.65 2.37
CA MET A 545 -25.83 -0.91 2.31
C MET A 545 -26.04 0.44 1.65
N GLN A 546 -26.28 1.47 2.48
CA GLN A 546 -26.42 2.87 2.05
C GLN A 546 -25.07 3.59 2.20
N SER A 547 -24.07 3.17 1.42
CA SER A 547 -22.78 3.88 1.40
C SER A 547 -22.70 4.83 0.21
N ASP A 548 -21.97 5.93 0.39
CA ASP A 548 -21.76 6.94 -0.64
C ASP A 548 -21.11 6.39 -1.93
N GLU A 549 -21.35 7.07 -3.04
CA GLU A 549 -20.83 6.69 -4.36
C GLU A 549 -19.30 6.74 -4.38
N THR A 550 -18.72 7.85 -3.91
CA THR A 550 -17.26 8.03 -3.79
C THR A 550 -16.63 6.95 -2.91
N HIS A 551 -17.34 6.50 -1.87
CA HIS A 551 -16.88 5.39 -1.04
C HIS A 551 -16.83 4.06 -1.80
N TRP A 552 -17.84 3.79 -2.65
CA TRP A 552 -17.87 2.59 -3.49
C TRP A 552 -16.68 2.53 -4.42
N ILE A 553 -16.47 3.62 -5.16
CA ILE A 553 -15.47 3.71 -6.21
C ILE A 553 -14.10 3.52 -5.56
N ASN A 554 -13.79 4.28 -4.52
CA ASN A 554 -12.50 4.18 -3.85
C ASN A 554 -12.26 2.79 -3.21
N LEU A 555 -13.30 2.15 -2.66
CA LEU A 555 -13.20 0.79 -2.14
C LEU A 555 -12.92 -0.23 -3.26
N MET A 556 -13.58 -0.10 -4.41
CA MET A 556 -13.33 -0.98 -5.56
C MET A 556 -11.95 -0.75 -6.18
N ILE A 557 -11.47 0.50 -6.23
CA ILE A 557 -10.10 0.83 -6.67
C ILE A 557 -9.08 0.15 -5.75
N ASP A 558 -9.25 0.19 -4.44
CA ASP A 558 -8.36 -0.54 -3.53
C ASP A 558 -8.41 -2.06 -3.73
N ARG A 559 -9.60 -2.64 -3.94
CA ARG A 559 -9.73 -4.07 -4.24
C ARG A 559 -9.07 -4.43 -5.58
N ALA A 560 -9.20 -3.59 -6.60
CA ALA A 560 -8.49 -3.77 -7.86
C ALA A 560 -6.97 -3.75 -7.66
N ALA A 561 -6.48 -2.80 -6.87
CA ALA A 561 -5.06 -2.65 -6.56
C ALA A 561 -4.51 -3.84 -5.73
N LEU A 562 -5.34 -4.45 -4.88
CA LEU A 562 -5.04 -5.70 -4.17
C LEU A 562 -5.04 -6.95 -5.08
N LEU A 563 -5.86 -6.95 -6.13
CA LEU A 563 -6.03 -8.10 -7.02
C LEU A 563 -4.90 -8.17 -8.06
N LEU A 564 -4.51 -7.02 -8.63
CA LEU A 564 -3.58 -6.93 -9.75
C LEU A 564 -2.21 -7.60 -9.53
N PRO A 565 -1.53 -7.41 -8.39
CA PRO A 565 -0.24 -8.05 -8.13
C PRO A 565 -0.32 -9.58 -7.97
N ARG A 566 -1.52 -10.11 -7.74
CA ARG A 566 -1.77 -11.55 -7.54
C ARG A 566 -2.07 -12.28 -8.85
N LEU A 567 -2.51 -11.57 -9.89
CA LEU A 567 -2.87 -12.15 -11.18
C LEU A 567 -1.71 -12.88 -11.88
N PRO A 568 -0.48 -12.35 -11.96
CA PRO A 568 0.63 -13.06 -12.60
C PRO A 568 1.02 -14.37 -11.91
N ARG A 569 0.56 -14.58 -10.67
CA ARG A 569 0.82 -15.79 -9.87
C ARG A 569 -0.35 -16.79 -9.89
N SER A 570 -1.45 -16.42 -10.53
CA SER A 570 -2.65 -17.25 -10.68
C SER A 570 -2.58 -18.06 -11.97
N GLY A 571 -3.06 -19.30 -11.94
CA GLY A 571 -3.20 -20.12 -13.16
C GLY A 571 -4.41 -19.74 -14.03
N HIS A 572 -5.27 -18.81 -13.57
CA HIS A 572 -6.46 -18.39 -14.32
C HIS A 572 -6.17 -17.29 -15.34
N ALA A 573 -7.01 -17.21 -16.37
CA ALA A 573 -7.00 -16.12 -17.34
C ALA A 573 -7.16 -14.77 -16.62
N THR A 574 -6.06 -14.01 -16.54
CA THR A 574 -5.93 -12.70 -15.89
C THR A 574 -7.07 -11.74 -16.26
N GLU A 575 -7.51 -11.81 -17.52
CA GLU A 575 -8.57 -10.96 -18.06
C GLU A 575 -9.96 -11.29 -17.50
N GLN A 576 -10.29 -12.56 -17.28
CA GLN A 576 -11.62 -12.95 -16.79
C GLN A 576 -11.87 -12.44 -15.36
N ALA A 577 -10.87 -12.58 -14.47
CA ALA A 577 -11.00 -12.12 -13.09
C ALA A 577 -11.17 -10.59 -13.02
N LEU A 578 -10.49 -9.89 -13.91
CA LEU A 578 -10.53 -8.45 -13.97
C LEU A 578 -11.81 -7.90 -14.59
N ASN A 579 -12.31 -8.55 -15.64
CA ASN A 579 -13.61 -8.26 -16.25
C ASN A 579 -14.74 -8.47 -15.23
N ARG A 580 -14.69 -9.56 -14.45
CA ARG A 580 -15.64 -9.80 -13.35
C ARG A 580 -15.63 -8.67 -12.32
N LEU A 581 -14.45 -8.13 -11.98
CA LEU A 581 -14.34 -7.03 -11.03
C LEU A 581 -14.86 -5.70 -11.60
N LEU A 582 -14.57 -5.39 -12.86
CA LEU A 582 -15.15 -4.23 -13.55
C LEU A 582 -16.67 -4.33 -13.61
N HIS A 583 -17.19 -5.45 -14.07
CA HIS A 583 -18.63 -5.68 -14.16
C HIS A 583 -19.32 -5.56 -12.80
N ALA A 584 -18.69 -6.11 -11.75
CA ALA A 584 -19.14 -5.96 -10.36
C ALA A 584 -19.17 -4.48 -9.90
N LEU A 585 -18.11 -3.72 -10.20
CA LEU A 585 -18.04 -2.29 -9.88
C LEU A 585 -19.16 -1.50 -10.59
N ARG A 586 -19.35 -1.74 -11.90
CA ARG A 586 -20.36 -1.07 -12.75
C ARG A 586 -21.78 -1.33 -12.28
N ILE A 587 -22.15 -2.59 -12.12
CA ILE A 587 -23.47 -2.97 -11.58
C ILE A 587 -23.68 -2.33 -10.20
N GLY A 588 -22.68 -2.42 -9.32
CA GLY A 588 -22.77 -1.84 -7.98
C GLY A 588 -23.03 -0.33 -7.98
N LEU A 589 -22.42 0.40 -8.92
CA LEU A 589 -22.62 1.84 -9.09
C LEU A 589 -24.01 2.16 -9.63
N SER A 590 -24.45 1.49 -10.71
CA SER A 590 -25.77 1.70 -11.32
C SER A 590 -26.90 1.38 -10.34
N VAL A 591 -26.80 0.27 -9.59
CA VAL A 591 -27.78 -0.09 -8.55
C VAL A 591 -27.89 0.98 -7.47
N ARG A 592 -26.77 1.60 -7.07
CA ARG A 592 -26.77 2.65 -6.05
C ARG A 592 -27.37 3.95 -6.54
N HIS A 593 -27.08 4.33 -7.79
CA HIS A 593 -27.75 5.46 -8.41
C HIS A 593 -29.25 5.24 -8.47
N LEU A 594 -29.71 4.06 -8.88
CA LEU A 594 -31.14 3.75 -8.91
C LEU A 594 -31.76 3.78 -7.51
N ARG A 595 -31.11 3.23 -6.48
CA ARG A 595 -31.62 3.23 -5.10
C ARG A 595 -31.64 4.60 -4.41
N ARG A 596 -30.89 5.58 -4.92
CA ARG A 596 -30.90 6.97 -4.40
C ARG A 596 -32.03 7.81 -4.97
N THR A 597 -32.57 7.44 -6.13
CA THR A 597 -33.80 8.07 -6.64
C THR A 597 -34.99 7.41 -5.99
N ASP A 598 -36.08 8.15 -5.82
CA ASP A 598 -37.36 7.52 -5.49
C ASP A 598 -37.84 6.72 -6.70
N MET A 599 -37.85 5.39 -6.59
CA MET A 599 -38.07 4.48 -7.72
C MET A 599 -39.42 3.78 -7.61
N PRO A 600 -40.17 3.66 -8.72
CA PRO A 600 -41.38 2.86 -8.79
C PRO A 600 -41.16 1.41 -8.31
N PRO A 601 -42.18 0.78 -7.70
CA PRO A 601 -42.07 -0.57 -7.13
C PRO A 601 -41.66 -1.64 -8.16
N GLU A 602 -42.08 -1.49 -9.42
CA GLU A 602 -41.71 -2.37 -10.54
C GLU A 602 -40.19 -2.40 -10.81
N ILE A 603 -39.49 -1.29 -10.62
CA ILE A 603 -38.04 -1.24 -10.84
C ILE A 603 -37.31 -1.85 -9.64
N ASN A 604 -37.89 -1.74 -8.44
CA ASN A 604 -37.36 -2.42 -7.26
C ASN A 604 -37.41 -3.95 -7.40
N THR A 605 -38.46 -4.52 -8.01
CA THR A 605 -38.53 -5.97 -8.25
C THR A 605 -37.50 -6.42 -9.30
N LEU A 606 -37.29 -5.64 -10.37
CA LEU A 606 -36.22 -5.90 -11.35
C LEU A 606 -34.82 -5.84 -10.71
N LEU A 607 -34.57 -4.91 -9.79
CA LEU A 607 -33.30 -4.84 -9.06
C LEU A 607 -33.05 -6.10 -8.22
N TYR A 608 -34.07 -6.69 -7.59
CA TYR A 608 -33.89 -7.93 -6.82
C TYR A 608 -33.49 -9.12 -7.70
N GLN A 609 -33.94 -9.15 -8.96
CA GLN A 609 -33.63 -10.20 -9.94
C GLN A 609 -32.15 -10.18 -10.40
N LEU A 610 -31.41 -9.08 -10.23
CA LEU A 610 -29.96 -8.98 -10.52
C LEU A 610 -29.10 -10.03 -9.82
N THR A 611 -29.62 -10.64 -8.76
CA THR A 611 -28.85 -11.58 -7.93
C THR A 611 -29.19 -13.05 -8.21
N THR A 612 -30.23 -13.30 -8.99
CA THR A 612 -30.84 -14.62 -9.18
C THR A 612 -31.11 -14.99 -10.64
N SER A 613 -31.19 -14.00 -11.54
CA SER A 613 -31.61 -14.19 -12.93
C SER A 613 -30.45 -14.05 -13.92
N ASP A 614 -30.63 -14.64 -15.10
CA ASP A 614 -29.73 -14.47 -16.24
C ASP A 614 -29.63 -12.98 -16.64
N THR A 615 -28.41 -12.48 -16.80
CA THR A 615 -28.12 -11.07 -17.12
C THR A 615 -28.71 -10.66 -18.46
N ALA A 616 -28.80 -11.59 -19.43
CA ALA A 616 -29.37 -11.32 -20.75
C ALA A 616 -30.88 -11.07 -20.67
N ALA A 617 -31.62 -11.95 -19.98
CA ALA A 617 -33.07 -11.80 -19.79
C ALA A 617 -33.43 -10.53 -19.00
N LEU A 618 -32.61 -10.16 -18.01
CA LEU A 618 -32.80 -8.91 -17.29
C LEU A 618 -32.55 -7.68 -18.18
N ARG A 619 -31.55 -7.76 -19.07
CA ARG A 619 -31.23 -6.68 -20.01
C ARG A 619 -32.40 -6.38 -20.96
N GLU A 620 -33.06 -7.41 -21.49
CA GLU A 620 -34.24 -7.26 -22.34
C GLU A 620 -35.42 -6.61 -21.60
N ARG A 621 -35.68 -7.04 -20.35
CA ARG A 621 -36.73 -6.43 -19.51
C ARG A 621 -36.44 -4.97 -19.22
N LEU A 622 -35.18 -4.61 -19.00
CA LEU A 622 -34.76 -3.21 -18.83
C LEU A 622 -34.95 -2.41 -20.12
N ALA A 623 -34.62 -2.98 -21.28
CA ALA A 623 -34.85 -2.32 -22.56
C ALA A 623 -36.34 -2.03 -22.80
N ALA A 624 -37.22 -2.99 -22.50
CA ALA A 624 -38.67 -2.80 -22.57
C ALA A 624 -39.16 -1.71 -21.60
N ALA A 625 -38.68 -1.72 -20.35
CA ALA A 625 -39.03 -0.71 -19.36
C ALA A 625 -38.55 0.71 -19.73
N ILE A 626 -37.38 0.83 -20.38
CA ILE A 626 -36.88 2.10 -20.92
C ILE A 626 -37.76 2.56 -22.09
N GLY A 627 -38.09 1.66 -23.02
CA GLY A 627 -38.94 1.96 -24.17
C GLY A 627 -40.32 2.50 -23.78
N CYS A 628 -40.98 1.89 -22.78
CA CYS A 628 -42.29 2.34 -22.29
C CYS A 628 -42.28 3.73 -21.63
N ARG A 629 -41.10 4.25 -21.24
CA ARG A 629 -40.94 5.54 -20.55
C ARG A 629 -40.42 6.65 -21.46
N LEU A 630 -40.09 6.33 -22.71
CA LEU A 630 -39.66 7.30 -23.72
C LEU A 630 -40.88 7.75 -24.55
N PRO A 631 -40.99 9.05 -24.92
CA PRO A 631 -40.12 10.17 -24.53
C PRO A 631 -40.43 10.70 -23.12
N ALA A 632 -39.42 11.17 -22.40
CA ALA A 632 -39.59 11.70 -21.05
C ALA A 632 -39.87 13.21 -21.05
N ALA A 633 -41.07 13.59 -20.60
CA ALA A 633 -41.48 14.99 -20.47
C ALA A 633 -40.78 15.71 -19.31
N ASP A 634 -40.61 15.03 -18.16
CA ASP A 634 -40.07 15.63 -16.94
C ASP A 634 -38.59 15.34 -16.71
N GLU A 635 -37.89 16.27 -16.05
CA GLU A 635 -36.47 16.14 -15.68
C GLU A 635 -36.22 14.91 -14.79
N GLN A 636 -37.12 14.61 -13.85
CA GLN A 636 -37.00 13.42 -12.99
C GLN A 636 -37.09 12.12 -13.81
N THR A 637 -38.01 12.04 -14.77
CA THR A 637 -38.16 10.88 -15.65
C THR A 637 -36.94 10.71 -16.55
N ARG A 638 -36.36 11.80 -17.06
CA ARG A 638 -35.09 11.78 -17.81
C ARG A 638 -33.93 11.24 -16.97
N GLN A 639 -33.82 11.66 -15.70
CA GLN A 639 -32.79 11.14 -14.79
C GLN A 639 -32.98 9.66 -14.47
N VAL A 640 -34.21 9.18 -14.31
CA VAL A 640 -34.50 7.76 -14.10
C VAL A 640 -34.13 6.93 -15.34
N ILE A 641 -34.51 7.39 -16.54
CA ILE A 641 -34.15 6.72 -17.80
C ILE A 641 -32.63 6.67 -17.96
N GLY A 642 -31.91 7.77 -17.71
CA GLY A 642 -30.44 7.78 -17.78
C GLY A 642 -29.80 6.73 -16.86
N ARG A 643 -30.29 6.58 -15.63
CA ARG A 643 -29.80 5.55 -14.68
C ARG A 643 -30.17 4.12 -15.09
N LEU A 644 -31.33 3.92 -15.72
CA LEU A 644 -31.73 2.63 -16.27
C LEU A 644 -30.88 2.23 -17.49
N VAL A 645 -30.57 3.19 -18.36
CA VAL A 645 -29.63 3.00 -19.49
C VAL A 645 -28.25 2.63 -18.95
N ASP A 646 -27.78 3.28 -17.89
CA ASP A 646 -26.49 2.93 -17.27
C ASP A 646 -26.48 1.49 -16.71
N LEU A 647 -27.58 1.02 -16.14
CA LEU A 647 -27.70 -0.38 -15.70
C LEU A 647 -27.76 -1.32 -16.92
N HIS A 648 -28.49 -0.97 -17.97
CA HIS A 648 -28.60 -1.75 -19.20
C HIS A 648 -27.22 -1.93 -19.87
N CYS A 649 -26.44 -0.85 -20.00
CA CYS A 649 -25.08 -0.91 -20.55
C CYS A 649 -24.10 -1.65 -19.63
N ALA A 650 -24.27 -1.55 -18.30
CA ALA A 650 -23.43 -2.25 -17.32
C ALA A 650 -23.65 -3.78 -17.31
N LEU A 651 -24.83 -4.25 -17.72
CA LEU A 651 -25.17 -5.68 -17.80
C LEU A 651 -24.68 -6.35 -19.09
N ARG A 652 -24.11 -5.59 -20.04
CA ARG A 652 -23.58 -6.13 -21.28
C ARG A 652 -22.33 -6.96 -21.00
N GLY A 653 -22.39 -8.24 -21.35
CA GLY A 653 -21.26 -9.16 -21.20
C GLY A 653 -20.14 -8.87 -22.22
N PRO A 654 -18.92 -9.39 -22.00
CA PRO A 654 -17.81 -9.27 -22.95
C PRO A 654 -18.08 -9.97 -24.30
N ASP A 655 -19.00 -10.93 -24.34
CA ASP A 655 -19.30 -11.73 -25.56
C ASP A 655 -20.35 -11.06 -26.48
N ASP A 656 -20.99 -9.97 -26.06
CA ASP A 656 -22.05 -9.26 -26.80
C ASP A 656 -21.51 -8.20 -27.79
N GLY A 657 -20.20 -8.16 -27.99
CA GLY A 657 -19.49 -7.16 -28.80
C GLY A 657 -18.52 -7.74 -29.83
N GLN A 658 -18.55 -9.05 -30.08
CA GLN A 658 -17.88 -9.68 -31.22
C GLN A 658 -18.81 -9.78 -32.43
#